data_AF-A0A0D1X5R5-F1
#
_entry.id   AF-A0A0D1X5R5-F1
#
_cell.length_a   1.000
_cell.length_b   1.000
_cell.length_c   1.000
_cell.angle_alpha   90.00
_cell.angle_beta   90.00
_cell.angle_gamma   90.00
#
_symmetry.space_group_name_H-M   'P 1'
#
loop_
_entity.id
_entity.type
_entity.pdbx_description
1 polymer ?
#
loop_
_entity_poly.entity_id
_entity_poly.type
_entity_poly.pdbx_seq_one_letter_code
_entity_poly.pdbx_strand_id
1 'polypeptide(L)'
;MSSSTDTIPPTFDIELANIASSSSARPALFDSEDREPLLPRPTIPPQSALLDLEEPCLSDLAFAWIFSLLPLRLQEQFIAIMARFRGSKASRLLDKLQTESEPGLTNAQLMLTNLDLKPVEPERRQWGPWNFVGFWIADSFNINTWMIAASMISGGGLAWWHAWLCVWIGYFIAAMFICLTGRIGAVYHISFPVVARSSFGIWGSLWPVFNRAAMACIWYGVQAYIGGQCVTLMIRAIWPSFNDIPNGIEGSGTTTRDFVGFFLFSLGSLPAIWFPVHKIRHLFTAKAYFVPVAGIAFFIWAVVRAKGIGPIVRQPAEASGSRLAWGWISGIMSSIANFATLIVNDPDFSRFAAKPRDALWSQLFTIPSGFAVTSFIGIIVSSSSMVIYGTAIWNPLDLLSQFLLDNANSGERFGVFVIAAAFVLAQLGTNIAANSVSAGTDLTALFPRFINIRRGGYICALVGFCMCPWNLLSSSNNFTTYLSAYSVFLSSIAGVLICDYYFVRKGYLVLKDLYSARKDGPYYYFHGWSWRGYAAYISGISINIVGFVDAIGTNGPMPMGAVYLYRFNFFTGFIVSSGVYYLLSRVKPLPATSGVWLEKPDEADRQFSVVYTDAEGYDEERSGGTDVVYGKDDGAPEKSAVYVNKADGDR
;
A
#
# COMPACT_ATOMS: atom_id res chain seq x y z
N MET A 1 -14.60 56.89 -31.51
CA MET A 1 -15.34 56.20 -32.58
C MET A 1 -15.35 54.72 -32.21
N SER A 2 -16.45 54.04 -31.87
CA SER A 2 -17.88 54.36 -31.65
C SER A 2 -18.47 53.19 -30.83
N SER A 3 -19.06 53.38 -29.64
CA SER A 3 -20.54 53.43 -29.36
C SER A 3 -21.36 52.40 -30.14
N SER A 4 -22.28 51.58 -29.59
CA SER A 4 -23.26 51.71 -28.47
C SER A 4 -23.51 50.32 -27.82
N THR A 5 -23.83 50.07 -26.53
CA THR A 5 -24.87 50.52 -25.55
C THR A 5 -26.29 49.94 -25.68
N ASP A 6 -26.88 49.62 -24.51
CA ASP A 6 -28.32 49.53 -24.13
C ASP A 6 -29.12 48.23 -24.45
N THR A 7 -30.13 47.75 -23.66
CA THR A 7 -30.64 48.06 -22.28
C THR A 7 -31.53 46.92 -21.70
N ILE A 8 -31.91 47.01 -20.40
CA ILE A 8 -32.79 46.09 -19.62
C ILE A 8 -33.97 46.89 -19.02
N PRO A 9 -35.26 46.50 -19.21
CA PRO A 9 -36.16 46.05 -18.10
C PRO A 9 -37.36 45.15 -18.60
N PRO A 10 -38.48 44.87 -17.86
CA PRO A 10 -38.78 44.98 -16.42
C PRO A 10 -39.41 43.72 -15.73
N THR A 11 -39.62 43.87 -14.42
CA THR A 11 -40.29 43.07 -13.37
C THR A 11 -41.82 42.90 -13.46
N PHE A 12 -42.38 41.94 -12.70
CA PHE A 12 -43.67 42.10 -11.97
C PHE A 12 -43.74 41.22 -10.68
N ASP A 13 -44.37 41.75 -9.63
CA ASP A 13 -44.59 41.17 -8.28
C ASP A 13 -46.11 41.07 -7.97
N ILE A 14 -46.49 40.65 -6.74
CA ILE A 14 -47.85 40.71 -6.10
C ILE A 14 -48.73 39.45 -6.39
N GLU A 15 -49.48 38.80 -5.48
CA GLU A 15 -50.10 39.21 -4.18
C GLU A 15 -50.22 38.07 -3.11
N LEU A 16 -50.55 38.43 -1.86
CA LEU A 16 -50.99 37.52 -0.77
C LEU A 16 -52.51 37.31 -0.76
N ALA A 17 -52.99 36.18 -0.22
CA ALA A 17 -54.29 36.11 0.44
C ALA A 17 -54.36 35.04 1.56
N ASN A 18 -54.75 35.45 2.76
CA ASN A 18 -55.14 34.56 3.88
C ASN A 18 -56.62 34.19 3.79
N ILE A 19 -57.01 32.98 4.20
CA ILE A 19 -58.32 32.71 4.84
C ILE A 19 -58.11 31.74 6.02
N ALA A 20 -58.81 31.99 7.12
CA ALA A 20 -58.70 31.24 8.37
C ALA A 20 -60.00 30.55 8.80
N SER A 21 -59.85 29.57 9.69
CA SER A 21 -60.76 29.17 10.79
C SER A 21 -62.24 28.81 10.52
N SER A 22 -62.58 27.58 10.90
CA SER A 22 -63.76 27.16 11.71
C SER A 22 -63.80 25.62 11.72
N SER A 23 -64.32 24.85 12.69
CA SER A 23 -64.60 24.95 14.13
C SER A 23 -65.36 23.65 14.48
N SER A 24 -64.93 22.92 15.52
CA SER A 24 -65.77 22.05 16.40
C SER A 24 -67.01 21.27 15.87
N ALA A 25 -67.05 19.94 16.09
CA ALA A 25 -67.98 19.31 17.05
C ALA A 25 -67.84 17.76 17.14
N ARG A 26 -68.06 17.19 18.35
CA ARG A 26 -68.48 15.79 18.62
C ARG A 26 -69.89 15.84 19.24
N PRO A 27 -70.72 14.79 19.08
CA PRO A 27 -70.95 13.78 20.16
C PRO A 27 -70.94 12.34 19.58
N ALA A 28 -70.67 11.21 20.27
CA ALA A 28 -70.97 10.67 21.60
C ALA A 28 -72.23 9.73 21.67
N LEU A 29 -71.95 8.42 21.81
CA LEU A 29 -72.71 7.32 22.46
C LEU A 29 -74.16 6.96 22.06
N PHE A 30 -74.41 5.65 21.84
CA PHE A 30 -75.42 4.82 22.56
C PHE A 30 -75.25 3.30 22.28
N ASP A 31 -75.61 2.46 23.27
CA ASP A 31 -75.63 0.99 23.25
C ASP A 31 -76.98 0.40 22.79
N SER A 32 -76.98 -0.83 22.27
CA SER A 32 -78.01 -1.86 22.57
C SER A 32 -77.60 -3.27 22.09
N GLU A 33 -77.91 -4.30 22.89
CA GLU A 33 -77.60 -5.72 22.67
C GLU A 33 -78.51 -6.42 21.64
N ASP A 34 -78.04 -7.51 21.01
CA ASP A 34 -78.86 -8.74 20.83
C ASP A 34 -78.03 -10.00 20.52
N ARG A 35 -78.61 -11.20 20.68
CA ARG A 35 -77.90 -12.47 21.01
C ARG A 35 -77.69 -13.50 19.89
N GLU A 36 -76.47 -14.09 19.86
CA GLU A 36 -76.05 -15.52 19.68
C GLU A 36 -76.73 -16.51 18.67
N PRO A 37 -76.04 -17.58 18.15
CA PRO A 37 -75.19 -18.51 18.92
C PRO A 37 -73.86 -19.07 18.33
N LEU A 38 -73.07 -19.54 19.30
CA LEU A 38 -71.79 -20.26 19.39
C LEU A 38 -71.42 -21.35 18.34
N LEU A 39 -70.12 -21.40 17.98
CA LEU A 39 -69.28 -22.61 17.83
C LEU A 39 -67.80 -22.26 18.19
N PRO A 40 -66.90 -23.22 18.53
CA PRO A 40 -65.85 -23.00 19.55
C PRO A 40 -64.47 -22.48 19.09
N ARG A 41 -63.75 -21.84 20.02
CA ARG A 41 -62.35 -21.36 19.91
C ARG A 41 -61.30 -22.40 20.33
N PRO A 42 -60.05 -22.24 19.86
CA PRO A 42 -58.86 -22.51 20.68
C PRO A 42 -57.99 -21.25 20.92
N THR A 43 -57.75 -20.96 22.20
CA THR A 43 -56.53 -20.36 22.83
C THR A 43 -55.69 -19.28 22.10
N ILE A 44 -55.61 -18.10 22.75
CA ILE A 44 -54.65 -17.01 22.48
C ILE A 44 -53.46 -17.12 23.47
N PRO A 45 -52.19 -16.99 23.05
CA PRO A 45 -51.05 -16.87 23.98
C PRO A 45 -51.01 -15.49 24.68
N PRO A 46 -50.38 -15.35 25.87
CA PRO A 46 -50.47 -14.14 26.68
C PRO A 46 -49.80 -12.91 26.04
N GLN A 47 -50.36 -11.74 26.35
CA GLN A 47 -50.09 -10.45 25.73
C GLN A 47 -48.83 -9.74 26.28
N SER A 48 -47.71 -10.47 26.38
CA SER A 48 -46.45 -9.99 26.97
C SER A 48 -45.21 -10.28 26.10
N ALA A 49 -45.39 -10.39 24.78
CA ALA A 49 -44.34 -10.59 23.79
C ALA A 49 -44.42 -9.56 22.64
N LEU A 50 -44.72 -8.30 22.99
CA LEU A 50 -44.80 -7.15 22.08
C LEU A 50 -43.94 -6.01 22.63
N LEU A 51 -42.62 -6.16 22.49
CA LEU A 51 -41.60 -5.11 22.38
C LEU A 51 -40.24 -5.81 22.13
N ASP A 52 -39.40 -5.16 21.34
CA ASP A 52 -38.08 -5.62 20.81
C ASP A 52 -38.12 -6.36 19.46
N LEU A 53 -38.77 -5.73 18.48
CA LEU A 53 -38.38 -5.86 17.07
C LEU A 53 -37.49 -4.66 16.71
N GLU A 54 -36.19 -4.92 16.48
CA GLU A 54 -35.26 -3.89 15.99
C GLU A 54 -35.70 -3.38 14.61
N GLU A 55 -35.58 -2.07 14.38
CA GLU A 55 -35.93 -1.47 13.09
C GLU A 55 -34.92 -1.89 12.00
N PRO A 56 -35.33 -2.62 10.94
CA PRO A 56 -34.42 -2.96 9.86
C PRO A 56 -33.97 -1.71 9.09
N CYS A 57 -32.72 -1.73 8.61
CA CYS A 57 -32.06 -0.56 8.04
C CYS A 57 -32.77 -0.05 6.77
N LEU A 58 -32.83 1.28 6.57
CA LEU A 58 -33.43 1.90 5.39
C LEU A 58 -32.88 1.39 4.04
N SER A 59 -31.66 0.87 3.95
CA SER A 59 -31.13 0.23 2.73
C SER A 59 -31.67 -1.18 2.50
N ASP A 60 -31.86 -1.93 3.58
CA ASP A 60 -32.24 -3.33 3.57
C ASP A 60 -33.77 -3.43 3.44
N LEU A 61 -34.49 -2.51 4.12
CA LEU A 61 -35.85 -2.12 3.81
C LEU A 61 -35.97 -1.60 2.38
N ALA A 62 -35.14 -0.68 1.89
CA ALA A 62 -35.26 -0.22 0.50
C ALA A 62 -35.06 -1.35 -0.50
N PHE A 63 -34.10 -2.27 -0.30
CA PHE A 63 -33.93 -3.41 -1.20
C PHE A 63 -35.10 -4.39 -1.10
N ALA A 64 -35.57 -4.74 0.11
CA ALA A 64 -36.73 -5.60 0.30
C ALA A 64 -38.04 -4.95 -0.19
N TRP A 65 -38.16 -3.62 -0.11
CA TRP A 65 -39.31 -2.84 -0.57
C TRP A 65 -39.27 -2.69 -2.10
N ILE A 66 -38.13 -2.33 -2.70
CA ILE A 66 -37.94 -2.32 -4.16
C ILE A 66 -38.14 -3.72 -4.74
N PHE A 67 -37.67 -4.77 -4.06
CA PHE A 67 -37.86 -6.16 -4.49
C PHE A 67 -39.32 -6.61 -4.34
N SER A 68 -40.02 -6.25 -3.25
CA SER A 68 -41.46 -6.53 -3.10
C SER A 68 -42.36 -5.67 -4.01
N LEU A 69 -41.86 -4.52 -4.48
CA LEU A 69 -42.47 -3.71 -5.55
C LEU A 69 -42.27 -4.30 -6.97
N LEU A 70 -41.31 -5.22 -7.18
CA LEU A 70 -41.25 -5.96 -8.43
C LEU A 70 -42.46 -6.89 -8.54
N PRO A 71 -43.07 -7.05 -9.73
CA PRO A 71 -44.10 -8.06 -9.95
C PRO A 71 -43.60 -9.45 -9.53
N LEU A 72 -44.47 -10.29 -8.94
CA LEU A 72 -44.11 -11.64 -8.47
C LEU A 72 -43.31 -12.46 -9.50
N ARG A 73 -43.69 -12.40 -10.78
CA ARG A 73 -42.94 -13.06 -11.88
C ARG A 73 -41.50 -12.59 -12.03
N LEU A 74 -41.21 -11.33 -11.73
CA LEU A 74 -39.86 -10.75 -11.77
C LEU A 74 -39.04 -11.15 -10.53
N GLN A 75 -39.66 -11.23 -9.35
CA GLN A 75 -39.04 -11.79 -8.15
C GLN A 75 -38.68 -13.27 -8.36
N GLU A 76 -39.65 -14.07 -8.84
CA GLU A 76 -39.46 -15.48 -9.20
C GLU A 76 -38.36 -15.65 -10.26
N GLN A 77 -38.33 -14.81 -11.29
CA GLN A 77 -37.25 -14.82 -12.27
C GLN A 77 -35.89 -14.47 -11.65
N PHE A 78 -35.82 -13.48 -10.75
CA PHE A 78 -34.57 -13.10 -10.08
C PHE A 78 -34.05 -14.24 -9.18
N ILE A 79 -34.94 -14.86 -8.40
CA ILE A 79 -34.65 -16.03 -7.57
C ILE A 79 -34.24 -17.23 -8.44
N ALA A 80 -34.94 -17.49 -9.55
CA ALA A 80 -34.61 -18.58 -10.47
C ALA A 80 -33.30 -18.34 -11.23
N ILE A 81 -32.96 -17.09 -11.56
CA ILE A 81 -31.67 -16.69 -12.14
C ILE A 81 -30.57 -16.91 -11.11
N MET A 82 -30.73 -16.44 -9.87
CA MET A 82 -29.77 -16.66 -8.77
C MET A 82 -29.58 -18.15 -8.46
N ALA A 83 -30.66 -18.94 -8.42
CA ALA A 83 -30.61 -20.39 -8.23
C ALA A 83 -29.91 -21.11 -9.41
N ARG A 84 -30.21 -20.73 -10.66
CA ARG A 84 -29.47 -21.21 -11.84
C ARG A 84 -28.00 -20.82 -11.79
N PHE A 85 -27.68 -19.62 -11.29
CA PHE A 85 -26.30 -19.16 -11.13
C PHE A 85 -25.56 -20.02 -10.09
N ARG A 86 -26.16 -20.24 -8.91
CA ARG A 86 -25.65 -21.12 -7.83
C ARG A 86 -25.37 -22.56 -8.31
N GLY A 87 -26.22 -23.11 -9.19
CA GLY A 87 -26.00 -24.44 -9.78
C GLY A 87 -25.02 -24.51 -10.98
N SER A 88 -24.64 -23.35 -11.54
CA SER A 88 -23.95 -23.25 -12.83
C SER A 88 -22.48 -23.69 -12.79
N LYS A 89 -21.90 -23.90 -13.99
CA LYS A 89 -20.45 -24.02 -14.16
C LYS A 89 -19.70 -22.75 -13.74
N ALA A 90 -20.35 -21.57 -13.79
CA ALA A 90 -19.75 -20.30 -13.39
C ALA A 90 -19.61 -20.19 -11.87
N SER A 91 -20.61 -20.59 -11.07
CA SER A 91 -20.45 -20.67 -9.60
C SER A 91 -19.33 -21.64 -9.24
N ARG A 92 -19.34 -22.87 -9.78
CA ARG A 92 -18.27 -23.85 -9.52
C ARG A 92 -16.87 -23.38 -9.94
N LEU A 93 -16.77 -22.48 -10.93
CA LEU A 93 -15.51 -21.83 -11.29
C LEU A 93 -15.14 -20.73 -10.30
N LEU A 94 -16.09 -19.89 -9.89
CA LEU A 94 -15.90 -18.88 -8.85
C LEU A 94 -15.52 -19.52 -7.49
N ASP A 95 -16.09 -20.68 -7.15
CA ASP A 95 -15.78 -21.45 -5.95
C ASP A 95 -14.38 -22.07 -6.01
N LYS A 96 -13.92 -22.50 -7.20
CA LYS A 96 -12.50 -22.89 -7.42
C LYS A 96 -11.51 -21.73 -7.46
N LEU A 97 -11.98 -20.52 -7.79
CA LEU A 97 -11.17 -19.30 -7.79
C LEU A 97 -11.12 -18.63 -6.41
N GLN A 98 -12.01 -19.01 -5.49
CA GLN A 98 -11.98 -18.50 -4.12
C GLN A 98 -10.71 -18.92 -3.37
N THR A 99 -10.31 -18.08 -2.43
CA THR A 99 -9.26 -18.40 -1.46
C THR A 99 -9.85 -19.18 -0.28
N GLU A 100 -9.02 -19.99 0.38
CA GLU A 100 -9.40 -20.68 1.61
C GLU A 100 -9.82 -19.66 2.68
N SER A 101 -10.94 -19.95 3.33
CA SER A 101 -11.58 -19.10 4.35
C SER A 101 -12.21 -19.97 5.43
N GLU A 102 -12.44 -19.42 6.62
CA GLU A 102 -13.06 -20.18 7.71
C GLU A 102 -14.54 -20.49 7.38
N PRO A 103 -15.03 -21.70 7.72
CA PRO A 103 -16.45 -22.00 7.64
C PRO A 103 -17.28 -21.05 8.53
N GLY A 104 -18.50 -20.72 8.09
CA GLY A 104 -19.45 -19.92 8.87
C GLY A 104 -19.30 -18.39 8.77
N LEU A 105 -18.35 -17.88 7.97
CA LEU A 105 -18.21 -16.44 7.74
C LEU A 105 -19.39 -15.83 6.95
N THR A 106 -19.77 -14.60 7.29
CA THR A 106 -20.77 -13.84 6.51
C THR A 106 -20.16 -13.29 5.22
N ASN A 107 -21.00 -12.90 4.26
CA ASN A 107 -20.51 -12.29 3.00
C ASN A 107 -19.67 -11.02 3.25
N ALA A 108 -20.01 -10.22 4.27
CA ALA A 108 -19.25 -9.03 4.63
C ALA A 108 -17.89 -9.39 5.25
N GLN A 109 -17.82 -10.44 6.07
CA GLN A 109 -16.56 -10.93 6.62
C GLN A 109 -15.63 -11.50 5.53
N LEU A 110 -16.17 -12.21 4.53
CA LEU A 110 -15.42 -12.68 3.35
C LEU A 110 -14.87 -11.55 2.48
N MET A 111 -15.37 -10.31 2.64
CA MET A 111 -14.81 -9.10 2.03
C MET A 111 -13.75 -8.41 2.91
N LEU A 112 -13.47 -8.92 4.12
CA LEU A 112 -12.51 -8.33 5.07
C LEU A 112 -11.40 -9.28 5.53
N THR A 113 -11.59 -10.60 5.44
CA THR A 113 -10.68 -11.62 5.97
C THR A 113 -10.18 -12.60 4.91
N ASN A 114 -8.93 -13.00 5.07
CA ASN A 114 -8.22 -14.05 4.32
C ASN A 114 -7.05 -14.50 5.21
N LEU A 115 -6.59 -15.75 5.10
CA LEU A 115 -5.42 -16.28 5.80
C LEU A 115 -4.17 -15.37 5.67
N ASP A 116 -3.96 -14.72 4.52
CA ASP A 116 -2.83 -13.80 4.29
C ASP A 116 -2.97 -12.44 5.02
N LEU A 117 -4.19 -12.06 5.43
CA LEU A 117 -4.52 -10.79 6.12
C LEU A 117 -4.68 -10.93 7.64
N LYS A 118 -4.88 -12.14 8.15
CA LYS A 118 -5.02 -12.39 9.59
C LYS A 118 -3.78 -11.93 10.38
N PRO A 119 -3.91 -11.68 11.69
CA PRO A 119 -2.76 -11.50 12.56
C PRO A 119 -1.82 -12.70 12.44
N VAL A 120 -0.51 -12.46 12.30
CA VAL A 120 0.47 -13.54 12.11
C VAL A 120 0.53 -14.42 13.35
N GLU A 121 0.44 -15.73 13.15
CA GLU A 121 0.47 -16.74 14.20
C GLU A 121 1.88 -16.84 14.84
N PRO A 122 2.01 -17.09 16.16
CA PRO A 122 3.29 -17.08 16.87
C PRO A 122 4.41 -17.91 16.21
N GLU A 123 4.09 -19.06 15.62
CA GLU A 123 5.04 -19.97 14.97
C GLU A 123 5.71 -19.34 13.73
N ARG A 124 5.04 -18.35 13.10
CA ARG A 124 5.51 -17.63 11.91
C ARG A 124 6.25 -16.34 12.24
N ARG A 125 6.25 -15.88 13.50
CA ARG A 125 6.93 -14.66 13.98
C ARG A 125 8.43 -14.87 14.20
N GLN A 126 9.12 -15.33 13.16
CA GLN A 126 10.52 -15.77 13.23
C GLN A 126 11.54 -14.65 12.99
N TRP A 127 11.12 -13.38 12.83
CA TRP A 127 12.04 -12.29 12.52
C TRP A 127 12.65 -11.68 13.78
N GLY A 128 13.87 -12.11 14.11
CA GLY A 128 14.76 -11.42 15.05
C GLY A 128 15.48 -10.23 14.40
N PRO A 129 16.29 -9.47 15.15
CA PRO A 129 16.86 -8.20 14.69
C PRO A 129 17.78 -8.37 13.47
N TRP A 130 18.55 -9.46 13.41
CA TRP A 130 19.44 -9.74 12.28
C TRP A 130 18.71 -10.04 10.96
N ASN A 131 17.44 -10.48 11.01
CA ASN A 131 16.64 -10.67 9.79
C ASN A 131 16.24 -9.32 9.19
N PHE A 132 15.89 -8.33 10.03
CA PHE A 132 15.69 -6.94 9.59
C PHE A 132 16.99 -6.29 9.10
N VAL A 133 18.12 -6.51 9.78
CA VAL A 133 19.44 -6.03 9.30
C VAL A 133 19.76 -6.61 7.92
N GLY A 134 19.62 -7.93 7.73
CA GLY A 134 19.85 -8.59 6.45
C GLY A 134 18.88 -8.13 5.35
N PHE A 135 17.61 -7.90 5.69
CA PHE A 135 16.60 -7.33 4.80
C PHE A 135 16.99 -5.92 4.33
N TRP A 136 17.36 -5.01 5.23
CA TRP A 136 17.73 -3.63 4.87
C TRP A 136 19.10 -3.51 4.21
N ILE A 137 20.07 -4.39 4.53
CA ILE A 137 21.31 -4.49 3.75
C ILE A 137 20.98 -4.93 2.32
N ALA A 138 20.14 -5.95 2.14
CA ALA A 138 19.71 -6.37 0.82
C ALA A 138 18.96 -5.23 0.10
N ASP A 139 17.97 -4.60 0.73
CA ASP A 139 17.19 -3.54 0.10
C ASP A 139 18.03 -2.31 -0.26
N SER A 140 18.94 -1.87 0.63
CA SER A 140 19.79 -0.70 0.40
C SER A 140 20.60 -0.78 -0.88
N PHE A 141 21.25 -1.93 -1.14
CA PHE A 141 21.99 -2.23 -2.37
C PHE A 141 21.04 -2.47 -3.56
N ASN A 142 20.53 -1.36 -4.09
CA ASN A 142 19.74 -1.26 -5.32
C ASN A 142 20.23 -0.05 -6.15
N ILE A 143 19.96 -0.08 -7.46
CA ILE A 143 20.44 0.95 -8.40
C ILE A 143 19.71 2.29 -8.22
N ASN A 144 18.46 2.26 -7.78
CA ASN A 144 17.64 3.46 -7.59
C ASN A 144 18.25 4.40 -6.53
N THR A 145 18.78 3.84 -5.43
CA THR A 145 19.54 4.57 -4.41
C THR A 145 20.75 5.31 -5.00
N TRP A 146 21.50 4.68 -5.92
CA TRP A 146 22.64 5.32 -6.60
C TRP A 146 22.18 6.46 -7.49
N MET A 147 21.13 6.26 -8.28
CA MET A 147 20.56 7.26 -9.18
C MET A 147 20.07 8.50 -8.42
N ILE A 148 19.42 8.32 -7.25
CA ILE A 148 19.01 9.41 -6.35
C ILE A 148 20.22 10.19 -5.84
N ALA A 149 21.25 9.51 -5.34
CA ALA A 149 22.42 10.18 -4.78
C ALA A 149 23.23 10.94 -5.85
N ALA A 150 23.33 10.38 -7.06
CA ALA A 150 24.02 11.02 -8.18
C ALA A 150 23.23 12.21 -8.77
N SER A 151 21.89 12.13 -8.82
CA SER A 151 21.06 13.23 -9.35
C SER A 151 21.12 14.51 -8.48
N MET A 152 21.35 14.37 -7.17
CA MET A 152 21.63 15.51 -6.28
C MET A 152 22.86 16.33 -6.70
N ILE A 153 23.85 15.68 -7.31
CA ILE A 153 25.07 16.32 -7.80
C ILE A 153 24.82 16.88 -9.20
N SER A 154 24.46 16.04 -10.17
CA SER A 154 24.36 16.41 -11.58
C SER A 154 23.16 17.31 -11.93
N GLY A 155 22.05 17.19 -11.20
CA GLY A 155 20.87 18.07 -11.35
C GLY A 155 20.78 19.16 -10.28
N GLY A 156 21.21 18.87 -9.04
CA GLY A 156 21.12 19.80 -7.91
C GLY A 156 22.27 20.81 -7.79
N GLY A 157 23.42 20.57 -8.44
CA GLY A 157 24.62 21.41 -8.29
C GLY A 157 25.26 21.32 -6.90
N LEU A 158 24.99 20.26 -6.16
CA LEU A 158 25.55 20.00 -4.83
C LEU A 158 26.93 19.35 -4.91
N ALA A 159 27.87 19.79 -4.07
CA ALA A 159 29.10 19.06 -3.82
C ALA A 159 28.81 17.65 -3.26
N TRP A 160 29.70 16.69 -3.53
CA TRP A 160 29.54 15.27 -3.16
C TRP A 160 29.18 15.05 -1.68
N TRP A 161 29.80 15.83 -0.78
CA TRP A 161 29.59 15.69 0.66
C TRP A 161 28.28 16.32 1.13
N HIS A 162 27.78 17.36 0.45
CA HIS A 162 26.41 17.86 0.67
C HIS A 162 25.39 16.76 0.33
N ALA A 163 25.52 16.13 -0.85
CA ALA A 163 24.64 15.06 -1.28
C ALA A 163 24.69 13.86 -0.31
N TRP A 164 25.89 13.46 0.13
CA TRP A 164 26.04 12.37 1.09
C TRP A 164 25.45 12.69 2.48
N LEU A 165 25.56 13.92 2.97
CA LEU A 165 24.87 14.35 4.20
C LEU A 165 23.36 14.44 4.04
N CYS A 166 22.85 14.88 2.88
CA CYS A 166 21.42 14.86 2.57
C CYS A 166 20.85 13.44 2.62
N VAL A 167 21.59 12.47 2.07
CA VAL A 167 21.26 11.04 2.14
C VAL A 167 21.21 10.56 3.60
N TRP A 168 22.23 10.82 4.41
CA TRP A 168 22.23 10.45 5.83
C TRP A 168 21.02 11.00 6.59
N ILE A 169 20.73 12.29 6.43
CA ILE A 169 19.63 12.97 7.12
C ILE A 169 18.28 12.45 6.61
N GLY A 170 18.08 12.38 5.29
CA GLY A 170 16.83 11.94 4.68
C GLY A 170 16.48 10.49 5.00
N TYR A 171 17.45 9.57 4.92
CA TYR A 171 17.21 8.17 5.29
C TYR A 171 17.10 7.95 6.81
N PHE A 172 17.75 8.77 7.65
CA PHE A 172 17.49 8.76 9.11
C PHE A 172 16.06 9.17 9.43
N ILE A 173 15.56 10.23 8.78
CA ILE A 173 14.16 10.66 8.92
C ILE A 173 13.21 9.57 8.42
N ALA A 174 13.47 8.99 7.24
CA ALA A 174 12.66 7.90 6.71
C ALA A 174 12.65 6.66 7.64
N ALA A 175 13.79 6.32 8.23
CA ALA A 175 13.91 5.23 9.21
C ALA A 175 13.08 5.51 10.48
N MET A 176 13.05 6.74 10.98
CA MET A 176 12.16 7.11 12.10
C MET A 176 10.68 6.87 11.74
N PHE A 177 10.24 7.29 10.55
CA PHE A 177 8.86 7.09 10.10
C PHE A 177 8.51 5.60 9.88
N ILE A 178 9.43 4.81 9.32
CA ILE A 178 9.31 3.35 9.23
C ILE A 178 9.17 2.73 10.60
N CYS A 179 9.98 3.12 11.59
CA CYS A 179 9.87 2.59 12.94
C CYS A 179 8.55 2.96 13.65
N LEU A 180 7.94 4.11 13.30
CA LEU A 180 6.64 4.51 13.85
C LEU A 180 5.49 3.63 13.35
N THR A 181 5.37 3.41 12.03
CA THR A 181 4.36 2.50 11.48
C THR A 181 4.69 1.05 11.79
N GLY A 182 5.97 0.67 11.68
CA GLY A 182 6.51 -0.65 11.97
C GLY A 182 6.19 -1.15 13.37
N ARG A 183 6.12 -0.28 14.39
CA ARG A 183 5.67 -0.66 15.74
C ARG A 183 4.26 -1.24 15.73
N ILE A 184 3.34 -0.66 14.95
CA ILE A 184 1.95 -1.10 14.89
C ILE A 184 1.88 -2.55 14.41
N GLY A 185 2.55 -2.85 13.29
CA GLY A 185 2.65 -4.22 12.78
C GLY A 185 3.37 -5.17 13.73
N ALA A 186 4.45 -4.74 14.39
CA ALA A 186 5.23 -5.60 15.27
C ALA A 186 4.60 -5.86 16.65
N VAL A 187 3.60 -5.06 17.05
CA VAL A 187 2.83 -5.23 18.31
C VAL A 187 1.53 -5.99 18.07
N TYR A 188 0.79 -5.67 17.01
CA TYR A 188 -0.50 -6.27 16.70
C TYR A 188 -0.46 -7.39 15.65
N HIS A 189 0.71 -7.63 15.05
CA HIS A 189 0.95 -8.66 14.03
C HIS A 189 0.07 -8.56 12.77
N ILE A 190 -0.38 -7.34 12.45
CA ILE A 190 -1.25 -7.00 11.31
C ILE A 190 -0.52 -6.23 10.20
N SER A 191 -1.02 -6.36 8.96
CA SER A 191 -0.53 -5.66 7.77
C SER A 191 -1.09 -4.24 7.64
N PHE A 192 -0.46 -3.41 6.79
CA PHE A 192 -0.86 -2.02 6.54
C PHE A 192 -2.35 -1.86 6.18
N PRO A 193 -2.95 -2.70 5.33
CA PRO A 193 -4.36 -2.58 5.00
C PRO A 193 -5.31 -2.75 6.20
N VAL A 194 -4.92 -3.54 7.19
CA VAL A 194 -5.70 -3.74 8.42
C VAL A 194 -5.48 -2.57 9.38
N VAL A 195 -4.25 -2.05 9.48
CA VAL A 195 -3.97 -0.80 10.21
C VAL A 195 -4.80 0.35 9.65
N ALA A 196 -4.91 0.48 8.32
CA ALA A 196 -5.67 1.55 7.68
C ALA A 196 -7.16 1.56 8.05
N ARG A 197 -7.76 0.41 8.40
CA ARG A 197 -9.15 0.32 8.87
C ARG A 197 -9.38 1.09 10.17
N SER A 198 -8.38 1.17 11.06
CA SER A 198 -8.54 1.88 12.34
C SER A 198 -8.81 3.37 12.14
N SER A 199 -8.15 4.00 11.16
CA SER A 199 -8.19 5.46 10.99
C SER A 199 -9.14 5.93 9.88
N PHE A 200 -9.24 5.17 8.77
CA PHE A 200 -10.07 5.47 7.59
C PHE A 200 -11.42 4.76 7.57
N GLY A 201 -11.60 3.73 8.40
CA GLY A 201 -12.81 2.92 8.50
C GLY A 201 -12.74 1.62 7.69
N ILE A 202 -13.63 0.68 8.03
CA ILE A 202 -13.66 -0.68 7.44
C ILE A 202 -13.72 -0.68 5.91
N TRP A 203 -14.60 0.14 5.32
CA TRP A 203 -14.71 0.30 3.86
C TRP A 203 -13.88 1.47 3.35
N GLY A 204 -13.77 2.54 4.15
CA GLY A 204 -12.97 3.71 3.81
C GLY A 204 -11.45 3.45 3.69
N SER A 205 -10.92 2.36 4.26
CA SER A 205 -9.50 1.99 4.10
C SER A 205 -9.15 1.48 2.70
N LEU A 206 -10.13 1.10 1.87
CA LEU A 206 -9.89 0.59 0.52
C LEU A 206 -9.16 1.61 -0.37
N TRP A 207 -9.37 2.91 -0.17
CA TRP A 207 -8.69 3.95 -0.94
C TRP A 207 -7.19 4.12 -0.58
N PRO A 208 -6.79 4.29 0.70
CA PRO A 208 -5.36 4.24 1.08
C PRO A 208 -4.64 2.98 0.59
N VAL A 209 -5.32 1.82 0.66
CA VAL A 209 -4.79 0.53 0.22
C VAL A 209 -4.64 0.49 -1.31
N PHE A 210 -5.63 0.95 -2.07
CA PHE A 210 -5.53 1.07 -3.53
C PHE A 210 -4.42 2.04 -3.96
N ASN A 211 -4.28 3.17 -3.28
CA ASN A 211 -3.24 4.14 -3.58
C ASN A 211 -1.84 3.53 -3.41
N ARG A 212 -1.57 2.84 -2.30
CA ARG A 212 -0.28 2.14 -2.09
C ARG A 212 -0.12 0.93 -3.02
N ALA A 213 -1.19 0.19 -3.35
CA ALA A 213 -1.13 -0.94 -4.29
C ALA A 213 -0.69 -0.48 -5.69
N ALA A 214 -1.33 0.58 -6.21
CA ALA A 214 -0.96 1.19 -7.48
C ALA A 214 0.51 1.66 -7.44
N MET A 215 0.93 2.29 -6.34
CA MET A 215 2.31 2.70 -6.14
C MET A 215 3.32 1.56 -6.17
N ALA A 216 3.01 0.43 -5.52
CA ALA A 216 3.84 -0.76 -5.55
C ALA A 216 3.93 -1.35 -6.97
N CYS A 217 2.84 -1.34 -7.76
CA CYS A 217 2.86 -1.74 -9.17
C CYS A 217 3.75 -0.84 -10.03
N ILE A 218 3.77 0.48 -9.78
CA ILE A 218 4.61 1.41 -10.57
C ILE A 218 6.08 1.24 -10.23
N TRP A 219 6.41 1.14 -8.94
CA TRP A 219 7.74 0.78 -8.52
C TRP A 219 8.18 -0.58 -9.05
N TYR A 220 7.25 -1.54 -9.23
CA TYR A 220 7.57 -2.81 -9.86
C TYR A 220 8.02 -2.64 -11.30
N GLY A 221 7.31 -1.85 -12.10
CA GLY A 221 7.68 -1.53 -13.48
C GLY A 221 9.04 -0.83 -13.57
N VAL A 222 9.27 0.19 -12.74
CA VAL A 222 10.53 0.94 -12.67
C VAL A 222 11.71 0.02 -12.34
N GLN A 223 11.61 -0.79 -11.28
CA GLN A 223 12.68 -1.71 -10.90
C GLN A 223 12.90 -2.83 -11.94
N ALA A 224 11.83 -3.28 -12.61
CA ALA A 224 11.92 -4.25 -13.70
C ALA A 224 12.59 -3.69 -14.96
N TYR A 225 12.38 -2.41 -15.30
CA TYR A 225 13.07 -1.76 -16.42
C TYR A 225 14.57 -1.63 -16.16
N ILE A 226 14.95 -1.18 -14.96
CA ILE A 226 16.36 -1.10 -14.56
C ILE A 226 16.99 -2.51 -14.55
N GLY A 227 16.28 -3.53 -14.05
CA GLY A 227 16.70 -4.93 -14.15
C GLY A 227 16.86 -5.41 -15.60
N GLY A 228 16.00 -4.94 -16.51
CA GLY A 228 16.10 -5.16 -17.94
C GLY A 228 17.34 -4.56 -18.58
N GLN A 229 17.71 -3.33 -18.20
CA GLN A 229 18.97 -2.71 -18.62
C GLN A 229 20.19 -3.52 -18.16
N CYS A 230 20.17 -4.12 -16.96
CA CYS A 230 21.21 -5.06 -16.53
C CYS A 230 21.27 -6.29 -17.44
N VAL A 231 20.14 -6.88 -17.83
CA VAL A 231 20.09 -8.01 -18.79
C VAL A 231 20.65 -7.59 -20.15
N THR A 232 20.31 -6.40 -20.66
CA THR A 232 20.89 -5.86 -21.90
C THR A 232 22.41 -5.72 -21.82
N LEU A 233 22.96 -5.27 -20.69
CA LEU A 233 24.42 -5.23 -20.49
C LEU A 233 25.05 -6.62 -20.50
N MET A 234 24.42 -7.61 -19.86
CA MET A 234 24.89 -9.01 -19.91
C MET A 234 24.92 -9.55 -21.34
N ILE A 235 23.86 -9.30 -22.11
CA ILE A 235 23.78 -9.74 -23.52
C ILE A 235 24.85 -9.04 -24.37
N ARG A 236 25.01 -7.71 -24.26
CA ARG A 236 26.05 -6.94 -24.99
C ARG A 236 27.46 -7.35 -24.61
N ALA A 237 27.69 -7.74 -23.35
CA ALA A 237 28.98 -8.26 -22.91
C ALA A 237 29.35 -9.59 -23.58
N ILE A 238 28.38 -10.50 -23.80
CA ILE A 238 28.60 -11.77 -24.51
C ILE A 238 28.64 -11.55 -26.04
N TRP A 239 27.68 -10.79 -26.57
CA TRP A 239 27.49 -10.54 -28.00
C TRP A 239 27.43 -9.02 -28.28
N PRO A 240 28.56 -8.37 -28.62
CA PRO A 240 28.59 -6.94 -28.91
C PRO A 240 27.65 -6.52 -30.05
N SER A 241 27.40 -7.39 -31.03
CA SER A 241 26.44 -7.18 -32.13
C SER A 241 25.00 -6.95 -31.68
N PHE A 242 24.64 -7.29 -30.43
CA PHE A 242 23.34 -6.91 -29.85
C PHE A 242 23.18 -5.39 -29.71
N ASN A 243 24.27 -4.63 -29.79
CA ASN A 243 24.23 -3.17 -29.81
C ASN A 243 23.58 -2.61 -31.09
N ASP A 244 23.73 -3.31 -32.21
CA ASP A 244 23.48 -2.78 -33.57
C ASP A 244 22.19 -3.35 -34.17
N ILE A 245 21.30 -3.88 -33.33
CA ILE A 245 19.99 -4.41 -33.73
C ILE A 245 19.09 -3.25 -34.22
N PRO A 246 18.48 -3.36 -35.41
CA PRO A 246 17.55 -2.35 -35.92
C PRO A 246 16.40 -2.07 -34.94
N ASN A 247 16.08 -0.80 -34.72
CA ASN A 247 14.99 -0.41 -33.84
C ASN A 247 13.64 -0.59 -34.55
N GLY A 248 12.92 -1.66 -34.24
CA GLY A 248 11.56 -1.91 -34.77
C GLY A 248 10.44 -1.20 -34.01
N ILE A 249 10.76 -0.42 -32.96
CA ILE A 249 9.78 0.28 -32.10
C ILE A 249 10.10 1.77 -31.95
N GLU A 250 10.50 2.42 -33.05
CA GLU A 250 10.72 3.87 -33.10
C GLU A 250 9.46 4.63 -32.62
N GLY A 251 9.67 5.71 -31.85
CA GLY A 251 8.60 6.48 -31.23
C GLY A 251 8.02 5.90 -29.91
N SER A 252 8.37 4.68 -29.50
CA SER A 252 7.86 4.06 -28.26
C SER A 252 8.42 4.64 -26.95
N GLY A 253 9.45 5.49 -27.02
CA GLY A 253 10.20 6.00 -25.86
C GLY A 253 11.32 5.07 -25.37
N THR A 254 11.52 3.91 -26.01
CA THR A 254 12.65 2.99 -25.75
C THR A 254 13.17 2.39 -27.08
N THR A 255 14.18 1.53 -27.01
CA THR A 255 14.74 0.81 -28.17
C THR A 255 14.34 -0.66 -28.14
N THR A 256 14.26 -1.33 -29.30
CA THR A 256 14.04 -2.79 -29.37
C THR A 256 15.03 -3.55 -28.49
N ARG A 257 16.30 -3.13 -28.50
CA ARG A 257 17.38 -3.71 -27.69
C ARG A 257 17.05 -3.68 -26.19
N ASP A 258 16.65 -2.51 -25.69
CA ASP A 258 16.41 -2.30 -24.25
C ASP A 258 15.06 -2.90 -23.81
N PHE A 259 14.06 -2.88 -24.70
CA PHE A 259 12.79 -3.59 -24.50
C PHE A 259 12.96 -5.10 -24.43
N VAL A 260 13.84 -5.71 -25.24
CA VAL A 260 14.16 -7.15 -25.14
C VAL A 260 14.78 -7.48 -23.78
N GLY A 261 15.71 -6.66 -23.28
CA GLY A 261 16.26 -6.81 -21.93
C GLY A 261 15.18 -6.74 -20.84
N PHE A 262 14.28 -5.75 -20.93
CA PHE A 262 13.12 -5.61 -20.04
C PHE A 262 12.18 -6.80 -20.08
N PHE A 263 11.84 -7.30 -21.27
CA PHE A 263 11.01 -8.48 -21.45
C PHE A 263 11.65 -9.73 -20.83
N LEU A 264 12.95 -9.95 -21.06
CA LEU A 264 13.68 -11.09 -20.50
C LEU A 264 13.79 -11.01 -18.97
N PHE A 265 14.04 -9.83 -18.40
CA PHE A 265 14.03 -9.65 -16.94
C PHE A 265 12.62 -9.90 -16.36
N SER A 266 11.59 -9.33 -16.98
CA SER A 266 10.19 -9.50 -16.54
C SER A 266 9.75 -10.96 -16.61
N LEU A 267 10.09 -11.70 -17.67
CA LEU A 267 9.83 -13.13 -17.78
C LEU A 267 10.61 -13.93 -16.73
N GLY A 268 11.89 -13.61 -16.54
CA GLY A 268 12.76 -14.26 -15.56
C GLY A 268 12.41 -13.98 -14.09
N SER A 269 11.65 -12.91 -13.79
CA SER A 269 11.20 -12.60 -12.44
C SER A 269 9.93 -13.36 -12.02
N LEU A 270 9.10 -13.83 -12.98
CA LEU A 270 7.84 -14.52 -12.70
C LEU A 270 7.97 -15.78 -11.82
N PRO A 271 9.01 -16.64 -11.97
CA PRO A 271 9.20 -17.78 -11.06
C PRO A 271 9.53 -17.36 -9.62
N ALA A 272 10.18 -16.21 -9.42
CA ALA A 272 10.54 -15.73 -8.08
C ALA A 272 9.29 -15.30 -7.27
N ILE A 273 8.25 -14.80 -7.94
CA ILE A 273 6.96 -14.43 -7.33
C ILE A 273 6.21 -15.65 -6.77
N TRP A 274 6.42 -16.85 -7.33
CA TRP A 274 5.71 -18.06 -6.91
C TRP A 274 6.05 -18.50 -5.49
N PHE A 275 7.27 -18.23 -5.02
CA PHE A 275 7.76 -18.71 -3.74
C PHE A 275 7.09 -17.94 -2.58
N PRO A 276 6.55 -18.65 -1.55
CA PRO A 276 5.95 -17.98 -0.41
C PRO A 276 6.98 -17.16 0.37
N VAL A 277 6.55 -16.00 0.89
CA VAL A 277 7.39 -14.96 1.51
C VAL A 277 8.44 -15.51 2.48
N HIS A 278 8.08 -16.47 3.32
CA HIS A 278 9.00 -17.09 4.30
C HIS A 278 10.19 -17.83 3.68
N LYS A 279 10.12 -18.28 2.42
CA LYS A 279 11.25 -18.90 1.68
C LYS A 279 12.14 -17.89 0.96
N ILE A 280 11.62 -16.68 0.67
CA ILE A 280 12.36 -15.63 -0.05
C ILE A 280 13.58 -15.14 0.74
N ARG A 281 13.61 -15.37 2.07
CA ARG A 281 14.79 -15.14 2.93
C ARG A 281 16.11 -15.62 2.32
N HIS A 282 16.13 -16.78 1.65
CA HIS A 282 17.35 -17.34 1.04
C HIS A 282 17.84 -16.52 -0.16
N LEU A 283 16.93 -15.92 -0.93
CA LEU A 283 17.27 -14.98 -2.01
C LEU A 283 17.84 -13.68 -1.43
N PHE A 284 17.31 -13.19 -0.32
CA PHE A 284 17.87 -12.03 0.40
C PHE A 284 19.25 -12.33 0.99
N THR A 285 19.47 -13.53 1.56
CA THR A 285 20.80 -13.96 2.02
C THR A 285 21.82 -13.95 0.88
N ALA A 286 21.50 -14.58 -0.26
CA ALA A 286 22.39 -14.59 -1.43
C ALA A 286 22.68 -13.18 -1.95
N LYS A 287 21.64 -12.34 -2.04
CA LYS A 287 21.76 -10.93 -2.44
C LYS A 287 22.66 -10.13 -1.49
N ALA A 288 22.50 -10.27 -0.18
CA ALA A 288 23.24 -9.54 0.84
C ALA A 288 24.74 -9.86 0.86
N TYR A 289 25.16 -11.04 0.38
CA TYR A 289 26.59 -11.36 0.20
C TYR A 289 27.12 -10.94 -1.18
N PHE A 290 26.40 -11.26 -2.27
CA PHE A 290 26.95 -11.10 -3.61
C PHE A 290 26.91 -9.66 -4.14
N VAL A 291 25.83 -8.92 -3.88
CA VAL A 291 25.62 -7.59 -4.46
C VAL A 291 26.55 -6.53 -3.86
N PRO A 292 26.79 -6.47 -2.53
CA PRO A 292 27.76 -5.52 -1.98
C PRO A 292 29.18 -5.75 -2.50
N VAL A 293 29.60 -7.00 -2.68
CA VAL A 293 30.92 -7.34 -3.25
C VAL A 293 31.02 -6.84 -4.70
N ALA A 294 30.00 -7.05 -5.53
CA ALA A 294 29.99 -6.55 -6.90
C ALA A 294 29.94 -5.01 -6.96
N GLY A 295 29.19 -4.35 -6.07
CA GLY A 295 29.15 -2.89 -5.97
C GLY A 295 30.50 -2.29 -5.55
N ILE A 296 31.21 -2.91 -4.60
CA ILE A 296 32.56 -2.52 -4.19
C ILE A 296 33.57 -2.79 -5.31
N ALA A 297 33.47 -3.91 -6.03
CA ALA A 297 34.32 -4.20 -7.17
C ALA A 297 34.15 -3.17 -8.29
N PHE A 298 32.90 -2.78 -8.59
CA PHE A 298 32.61 -1.72 -9.57
C PHE A 298 33.14 -0.35 -9.13
N PHE A 299 32.98 0.01 -7.85
CA PHE A 299 33.55 1.21 -7.25
C PHE A 299 35.08 1.26 -7.42
N ILE A 300 35.78 0.18 -7.06
CA ILE A 300 37.25 0.10 -7.20
C ILE A 300 37.64 0.23 -8.68
N TRP A 301 36.94 -0.46 -9.58
CA TRP A 301 37.25 -0.42 -11.01
C TRP A 301 37.06 0.98 -11.61
N ALA A 302 35.97 1.68 -11.28
CA ALA A 302 35.73 3.04 -11.72
C ALA A 302 36.82 4.01 -11.24
N VAL A 303 37.21 3.94 -9.96
CA VAL A 303 38.29 4.76 -9.36
C VAL A 303 39.65 4.48 -10.00
N VAL A 304 39.97 3.21 -10.29
CA VAL A 304 41.21 2.83 -10.97
C VAL A 304 41.24 3.33 -12.42
N ARG A 305 40.13 3.21 -13.17
CA ARG A 305 40.03 3.72 -14.56
C ARG A 305 40.11 5.25 -14.61
N ALA A 306 39.57 5.95 -13.61
CA ALA A 306 39.72 7.39 -13.42
C ALA A 306 41.09 7.83 -12.85
N LYS A 307 42.01 6.89 -12.58
CA LYS A 307 43.35 7.13 -11.98
C LYS A 307 43.29 7.89 -10.64
N GLY A 308 42.22 7.67 -9.88
CA GLY A 308 41.93 8.33 -8.61
C GLY A 308 40.43 8.56 -8.41
N ILE A 309 40.04 9.08 -7.24
CA ILE A 309 38.63 9.28 -6.82
C ILE A 309 37.86 10.37 -7.60
N GLY A 310 38.48 10.94 -8.64
CA GLY A 310 37.93 12.00 -9.49
C GLY A 310 37.94 13.41 -8.88
N PRO A 311 37.75 14.45 -9.72
CA PRO A 311 37.80 15.84 -9.31
C PRO A 311 36.56 16.26 -8.52
N ILE A 312 35.41 15.57 -8.65
CA ILE A 312 34.18 15.90 -7.89
C ILE A 312 34.44 15.92 -6.38
N VAL A 313 35.36 15.09 -5.86
CA VAL A 313 35.73 15.10 -4.43
C VAL A 313 36.36 16.44 -3.99
N ARG A 314 36.98 17.16 -4.93
CA ARG A 314 37.61 18.48 -4.74
C ARG A 314 36.80 19.65 -5.35
N GLN A 315 35.72 19.37 -6.07
CA GLN A 315 34.88 20.42 -6.65
C GLN A 315 34.02 21.07 -5.56
N PRO A 316 33.98 22.42 -5.48
CA PRO A 316 33.00 23.12 -4.67
C PRO A 316 31.59 22.90 -5.25
N ALA A 317 30.56 23.21 -4.47
CA ALA A 317 29.20 23.22 -4.99
C ALA A 317 29.04 24.34 -6.03
N GLU A 318 28.40 24.04 -7.15
CA GLU A 318 28.00 25.05 -8.14
C GLU A 318 26.88 25.94 -7.61
N ALA A 319 26.02 25.38 -6.76
CA ALA A 319 24.97 26.11 -6.08
C ALA A 319 25.53 26.91 -4.89
N SER A 320 25.14 28.19 -4.79
CA SER A 320 25.47 29.08 -3.67
C SER A 320 24.21 29.78 -3.13
N GLY A 321 24.32 30.36 -1.92
CA GLY A 321 23.24 31.12 -1.28
C GLY A 321 21.93 30.33 -1.16
N SER A 322 20.81 30.96 -1.55
CA SER A 322 19.49 30.33 -1.50
C SER A 322 19.39 29.05 -2.36
N ARG A 323 20.06 29.00 -3.52
CA ARG A 323 20.05 27.82 -4.40
C ARG A 323 20.66 26.60 -3.69
N LEU A 324 21.73 26.81 -2.92
CA LEU A 324 22.35 25.75 -2.13
C LEU A 324 21.42 25.22 -1.03
N ALA A 325 20.78 26.12 -0.27
CA ALA A 325 19.84 25.74 0.80
C ALA A 325 18.64 24.94 0.25
N TRP A 326 18.07 25.37 -0.87
CA TRP A 326 16.99 24.63 -1.53
C TRP A 326 17.45 23.30 -2.15
N GLY A 327 18.69 23.21 -2.63
CA GLY A 327 19.31 21.95 -3.07
C GLY A 327 19.40 20.93 -1.93
N TRP A 328 19.86 21.35 -0.75
CA TRP A 328 19.89 20.52 0.46
C TRP A 328 18.51 19.98 0.85
N ILE A 329 17.50 20.87 0.88
CA ILE A 329 16.11 20.48 1.16
C ILE A 329 15.62 19.45 0.13
N SER A 330 15.83 19.72 -1.16
CA SER A 330 15.41 18.81 -2.24
C SER A 330 16.12 17.46 -2.18
N GLY A 331 17.39 17.41 -1.79
CA GLY A 331 18.14 16.18 -1.58
C GLY A 331 17.56 15.34 -0.43
N ILE A 332 17.36 15.96 0.73
CA ILE A 332 16.74 15.30 1.90
C ILE A 332 15.35 14.75 1.56
N MET A 333 14.51 15.55 0.89
CA MET A 333 13.16 15.10 0.49
C MET A 333 13.19 14.01 -0.56
N SER A 334 14.18 13.96 -1.46
CA SER A 334 14.29 12.89 -2.47
C SER A 334 14.54 11.53 -1.81
N SER A 335 15.38 11.48 -0.76
CA SER A 335 15.58 10.28 0.06
C SER A 335 14.32 9.86 0.83
N ILE A 336 13.56 10.81 1.37
CA ILE A 336 12.30 10.52 2.08
C ILE A 336 11.21 10.05 1.10
N ALA A 337 11.07 10.71 -0.06
CA ALA A 337 10.08 10.38 -1.09
C ALA A 337 10.31 8.99 -1.70
N ASN A 338 11.57 8.59 -1.89
CA ASN A 338 11.94 7.21 -2.26
C ASN A 338 11.41 6.16 -1.26
N PHE A 339 11.23 6.54 0.00
CA PHE A 339 10.77 5.68 1.09
C PHE A 339 9.30 5.87 1.46
N ALA A 340 8.57 6.79 0.82
CA ALA A 340 7.20 7.14 1.21
C ALA A 340 6.23 5.94 1.16
N THR A 341 6.45 4.98 0.28
CA THR A 341 5.71 3.70 0.23
C THR A 341 6.06 2.82 1.42
N LEU A 342 7.34 2.49 1.61
CA LEU A 342 7.83 1.65 2.70
C LEU A 342 7.47 2.22 4.08
N ILE A 343 7.45 3.54 4.23
CA ILE A 343 6.98 4.22 5.44
C ILE A 343 5.55 3.82 5.80
N VAL A 344 4.58 3.85 4.87
CA VAL A 344 3.21 3.45 5.21
C VAL A 344 3.09 1.93 5.40
N ASN A 345 3.91 1.15 4.72
CA ASN A 345 3.73 -0.30 4.63
C ASN A 345 4.70 -1.19 5.42
N ASP A 346 5.57 -0.63 6.27
CA ASP A 346 6.41 -1.44 7.16
C ASP A 346 5.64 -2.50 7.97
N PRO A 347 4.37 -2.28 8.41
CA PRO A 347 3.55 -3.32 9.03
C PRO A 347 3.47 -4.65 8.26
N ASP A 348 3.58 -4.64 6.93
CA ASP A 348 3.54 -5.85 6.10
C ASP A 348 4.74 -6.79 6.38
N PHE A 349 5.88 -6.23 6.79
CA PHE A 349 7.11 -6.94 7.15
C PHE A 349 7.26 -7.06 8.67
N SER A 350 7.03 -5.97 9.41
CA SER A 350 7.23 -5.91 10.86
C SER A 350 6.28 -6.83 11.63
N ARG A 351 5.12 -7.20 11.05
CA ARG A 351 4.23 -8.22 11.60
C ARG A 351 4.86 -9.61 11.81
N PHE A 352 5.96 -9.92 11.13
CA PHE A 352 6.71 -11.16 11.33
C PHE A 352 7.77 -11.07 12.44
N ALA A 353 7.93 -9.90 13.09
CA ALA A 353 8.87 -9.70 14.19
C ALA A 353 8.56 -10.62 15.38
N ALA A 354 9.60 -11.18 16.00
CA ALA A 354 9.47 -11.90 17.25
C ALA A 354 9.16 -10.97 18.43
N LYS A 355 9.67 -9.73 18.40
CA LYS A 355 9.48 -8.69 19.43
C LYS A 355 9.47 -7.29 18.79
N PRO A 356 8.64 -6.33 19.26
CA PRO A 356 8.60 -4.96 18.72
C PRO A 356 9.97 -4.25 18.71
N ARG A 357 10.78 -4.45 19.75
CA ARG A 357 12.12 -3.85 19.86
C ARG A 357 13.10 -4.35 18.78
N ASP A 358 12.88 -5.57 18.27
CA ASP A 358 13.76 -6.20 17.30
C ASP A 358 13.55 -5.59 15.90
N ALA A 359 12.35 -5.07 15.62
CA ALA A 359 12.01 -4.26 14.44
C ALA A 359 12.28 -2.74 14.64
N LEU A 360 12.43 -2.26 15.88
CA LEU A 360 12.77 -0.85 16.14
C LEU A 360 14.24 -0.57 15.85
N TRP A 361 15.15 -1.19 16.62
CA TRP A 361 16.56 -0.80 16.62
C TRP A 361 17.32 -1.24 15.36
N SER A 362 16.95 -2.39 14.80
CA SER A 362 17.56 -2.90 13.57
C SER A 362 17.32 -1.96 12.39
N GLN A 363 16.07 -1.52 12.20
CA GLN A 363 15.66 -0.68 11.07
C GLN A 363 16.22 0.74 11.22
N LEU A 364 16.10 1.34 12.42
CA LEU A 364 16.56 2.69 12.71
C LEU A 364 18.04 2.93 12.38
N PHE A 365 18.91 1.94 12.60
CA PHE A 365 20.34 2.04 12.31
C PHE A 365 20.75 1.47 10.95
N THR A 366 20.10 0.40 10.46
CA THR A 366 20.50 -0.24 9.19
C THR A 366 20.07 0.56 7.97
N ILE A 367 18.88 1.18 8.00
CA ILE A 367 18.40 1.99 6.87
C ILE A 367 19.37 3.15 6.58
N PRO A 368 19.74 4.03 7.53
CA PRO A 368 20.56 5.20 7.19
C PRO A 368 21.99 4.78 6.81
N SER A 369 22.56 3.79 7.51
CA SER A 369 23.93 3.33 7.23
C SER A 369 24.06 2.58 5.91
N GLY A 370 23.17 1.63 5.62
CA GLY A 370 23.18 0.86 4.37
C GLY A 370 22.98 1.76 3.15
N PHE A 371 21.98 2.64 3.19
CA PHE A 371 21.71 3.57 2.10
C PHE A 371 22.79 4.64 1.96
N ALA A 372 23.46 5.07 3.04
CA ALA A 372 24.60 5.99 2.97
C ALA A 372 25.86 5.37 2.35
N VAL A 373 26.19 4.11 2.68
CA VAL A 373 27.29 3.36 2.04
C VAL A 373 27.01 3.17 0.55
N THR A 374 25.78 2.73 0.25
CA THR A 374 25.34 2.51 -1.13
C THR A 374 25.38 3.82 -1.93
N SER A 375 24.83 4.90 -1.41
CA SER A 375 24.86 6.23 -2.06
C SER A 375 26.28 6.77 -2.27
N PHE A 376 27.19 6.57 -1.30
CA PHE A 376 28.59 6.96 -1.43
C PHE A 376 29.27 6.28 -2.64
N ILE A 377 29.02 4.99 -2.84
CA ILE A 377 29.49 4.26 -4.03
C ILE A 377 28.96 4.94 -5.31
N GLY A 378 27.65 5.19 -5.41
CA GLY A 378 27.05 5.85 -6.58
C GLY A 378 27.65 7.24 -6.87
N ILE A 379 27.85 8.05 -5.83
CA ILE A 379 28.46 9.39 -5.92
C ILE A 379 29.89 9.33 -6.48
N ILE A 380 30.75 8.42 -5.99
CA ILE A 380 32.15 8.34 -6.43
C ILE A 380 32.28 7.64 -7.79
N VAL A 381 31.38 6.71 -8.12
CA VAL A 381 31.30 6.12 -9.46
C VAL A 381 30.90 7.19 -10.49
N SER A 382 29.92 8.04 -10.18
CA SER A 382 29.57 9.19 -11.01
C SER A 382 30.71 10.21 -11.11
N SER A 383 31.41 10.51 -9.99
CA SER A 383 32.68 11.30 -9.98
C SER A 383 33.72 10.76 -10.96
N SER A 384 33.91 9.45 -10.98
CA SER A 384 34.88 8.78 -11.84
C SER A 384 34.51 8.95 -13.33
N SER A 385 33.21 8.92 -13.67
CA SER A 385 32.75 9.11 -15.06
C SER A 385 33.09 10.49 -15.64
N MET A 386 33.10 11.56 -14.82
CA MET A 386 33.56 12.89 -15.25
C MET A 386 35.02 12.89 -15.71
N VAL A 387 35.89 12.06 -15.12
CA VAL A 387 37.30 11.95 -15.53
C VAL A 387 37.46 11.17 -16.82
N ILE A 388 36.70 10.09 -16.94
CA ILE A 388 36.85 9.11 -18.03
C ILE A 388 36.21 9.67 -19.31
N TYR A 389 35.05 10.33 -19.20
CA TYR A 389 34.20 10.73 -20.32
C TYR A 389 33.85 12.23 -20.38
N GLY A 390 34.33 13.05 -19.44
CA GLY A 390 34.01 14.49 -19.38
C GLY A 390 32.56 14.82 -18.98
N THR A 391 31.73 13.82 -18.67
CA THR A 391 30.30 13.98 -18.33
C THR A 391 29.91 13.14 -17.11
N ALA A 392 29.05 13.69 -16.25
CA ALA A 392 28.64 13.07 -15.00
C ALA A 392 27.49 12.08 -15.25
N ILE A 393 27.85 10.82 -15.47
CA ILE A 393 26.89 9.75 -15.67
C ILE A 393 26.26 9.41 -14.31
N TRP A 394 24.96 9.69 -14.17
CA TRP A 394 24.19 9.51 -12.94
C TRP A 394 23.63 8.08 -12.78
N ASN A 395 23.47 7.36 -13.90
CA ASN A 395 23.02 5.98 -13.94
C ASN A 395 24.23 5.03 -14.05
N PRO A 396 24.45 4.11 -13.09
CA PRO A 396 25.57 3.17 -13.15
C PRO A 396 25.56 2.24 -14.36
N LEU A 397 24.37 1.93 -14.89
CA LEU A 397 24.22 1.03 -16.04
C LEU A 397 24.69 1.71 -17.33
N ASP A 398 24.50 3.03 -17.44
CA ASP A 398 24.99 3.81 -18.57
C ASP A 398 26.52 3.93 -18.53
N LEU A 399 27.13 3.96 -17.34
CA LEU A 399 28.59 3.91 -17.20
C LEU A 399 29.17 2.54 -17.62
N LEU A 400 28.54 1.44 -17.19
CA LEU A 400 28.90 0.09 -17.66
C LEU A 400 28.66 -0.07 -19.17
N SER A 401 27.62 0.57 -19.71
CA SER A 401 27.36 0.63 -21.16
C SER A 401 28.50 1.33 -21.89
N GLN A 402 28.99 2.47 -21.38
CA GLN A 402 30.15 3.15 -21.96
C GLN A 402 31.42 2.30 -21.90
N PHE A 403 31.67 1.59 -20.78
CA PHE A 403 32.81 0.66 -20.70
C PHE A 403 32.79 -0.41 -21.80
N LEU A 404 31.62 -0.86 -22.26
CA LEU A 404 31.49 -1.79 -23.40
C LEU A 404 31.73 -1.13 -24.76
N LEU A 405 31.35 0.14 -24.93
CA LEU A 405 31.52 0.90 -26.18
C LEU A 405 32.97 1.37 -26.39
N ASP A 406 33.74 1.50 -25.31
CA ASP A 406 35.14 1.93 -25.25
C ASP A 406 36.17 0.90 -25.80
N ASN A 407 35.83 0.14 -26.84
CA ASN A 407 36.61 -0.98 -27.39
C ASN A 407 36.98 -2.04 -26.34
N ALA A 408 36.01 -2.44 -25.51
CA ALA A 408 36.21 -3.33 -24.37
C ALA A 408 36.91 -4.65 -24.71
N ASN A 409 38.00 -4.96 -24.00
CA ASN A 409 38.67 -6.25 -24.11
C ASN A 409 37.85 -7.38 -23.46
N SER A 410 38.25 -8.64 -23.67
CA SER A 410 37.54 -9.82 -23.15
C SER A 410 37.40 -9.83 -21.62
N GLY A 411 38.40 -9.33 -20.89
CA GLY A 411 38.37 -9.21 -19.42
C GLY A 411 37.40 -8.11 -18.94
N GLU A 412 37.37 -6.96 -19.61
CA GLU A 412 36.41 -5.88 -19.31
C GLU A 412 34.98 -6.32 -19.58
N ARG A 413 34.73 -6.99 -20.72
CA ARG A 413 33.43 -7.58 -21.06
C ARG A 413 32.98 -8.59 -20.00
N PHE A 414 33.88 -9.47 -19.54
CA PHE A 414 33.59 -10.39 -18.44
C PHE A 414 33.28 -9.64 -17.13
N GLY A 415 34.02 -8.59 -16.80
CA GLY A 415 33.77 -7.72 -15.65
C GLY A 415 32.38 -7.07 -15.69
N VAL A 416 31.99 -6.49 -16.84
CA VAL A 416 30.64 -5.93 -17.03
C VAL A 416 29.58 -7.00 -16.88
N PHE A 417 29.77 -8.20 -17.46
CA PHE A 417 28.81 -9.31 -17.31
C PHE A 417 28.60 -9.70 -15.85
N VAL A 418 29.67 -9.87 -15.06
CA VAL A 418 29.59 -10.27 -13.64
C VAL A 418 28.90 -9.19 -12.80
N ILE A 419 29.24 -7.91 -13.00
CA ILE A 419 28.62 -6.79 -12.27
C ILE A 419 27.15 -6.65 -12.67
N ALA A 420 26.82 -6.74 -13.96
CA ALA A 420 25.44 -6.67 -14.44
C ALA A 420 24.59 -7.86 -13.93
N ALA A 421 25.16 -9.07 -13.86
CA ALA A 421 24.49 -10.23 -13.26
C ALA A 421 24.22 -10.04 -11.76
N ALA A 422 25.16 -9.45 -11.02
CA ALA A 422 24.93 -9.08 -9.62
C ALA A 422 23.81 -8.03 -9.50
N PHE A 423 23.74 -7.06 -10.41
CA PHE A 423 22.66 -6.09 -10.44
C PHE A 423 21.31 -6.68 -10.88
N VAL A 424 21.26 -7.68 -11.76
CA VAL A 424 20.02 -8.45 -12.02
C VAL A 424 19.51 -9.08 -10.71
N LEU A 425 20.39 -9.73 -9.93
CA LEU A 425 20.03 -10.28 -8.63
C LEU A 425 19.58 -9.18 -7.63
N ALA A 426 20.26 -8.03 -7.66
CA ALA A 426 19.93 -6.89 -6.80
C ALA A 426 18.50 -6.39 -7.05
N GLN A 427 18.20 -6.09 -8.31
CA GLN A 427 16.91 -5.56 -8.75
C GLN A 427 15.80 -6.60 -8.59
N LEU A 428 16.05 -7.87 -8.90
CA LEU A 428 15.10 -8.95 -8.65
C LEU A 428 14.74 -9.04 -7.16
N GLY A 429 15.73 -9.03 -6.26
CA GLY A 429 15.50 -9.11 -4.82
C GLY A 429 14.74 -7.91 -4.27
N THR A 430 15.12 -6.68 -4.65
CA THR A 430 14.38 -5.47 -4.25
C THR A 430 12.96 -5.51 -4.77
N ASN A 431 12.76 -5.89 -6.03
CA ASN A 431 11.44 -5.83 -6.65
C ASN A 431 10.46 -6.86 -6.05
N ILE A 432 10.95 -8.04 -5.71
CA ILE A 432 10.13 -9.05 -5.01
C ILE A 432 9.81 -8.59 -3.58
N ALA A 433 10.80 -8.10 -2.83
CA ALA A 433 10.63 -7.66 -1.45
C ALA A 433 9.69 -6.45 -1.33
N ALA A 434 10.08 -5.33 -1.93
CA ALA A 434 9.49 -4.02 -1.71
C ALA A 434 8.20 -3.79 -2.50
N ASN A 435 7.99 -4.51 -3.63
CA ASN A 435 6.91 -4.21 -4.57
C ASN A 435 5.93 -5.37 -4.78
N SER A 436 6.38 -6.58 -5.11
CA SER A 436 5.41 -7.67 -5.43
C SER A 436 4.74 -8.25 -4.20
N VAL A 437 5.48 -8.49 -3.11
CA VAL A 437 4.89 -8.94 -1.83
C VAL A 437 4.02 -7.84 -1.21
N SER A 438 4.47 -6.59 -1.33
CA SER A 438 3.74 -5.38 -0.98
C SER A 438 2.37 -5.31 -1.67
N ALA A 439 2.35 -5.18 -3.01
CA ALA A 439 1.12 -5.14 -3.79
C ALA A 439 0.26 -6.40 -3.59
N GLY A 440 0.90 -7.56 -3.40
CA GLY A 440 0.22 -8.80 -3.04
C GLY A 440 -0.62 -8.68 -1.76
N THR A 441 -0.07 -8.04 -0.72
CA THR A 441 -0.75 -7.83 0.56
C THR A 441 -1.92 -6.85 0.43
N ASP A 442 -1.78 -5.76 -0.32
CA ASP A 442 -2.88 -4.82 -0.58
C ASP A 442 -3.99 -5.40 -1.45
N LEU A 443 -3.63 -6.04 -2.56
CA LEU A 443 -4.62 -6.60 -3.50
C LEU A 443 -5.40 -7.73 -2.83
N THR A 444 -4.78 -8.45 -1.89
CA THR A 444 -5.48 -9.36 -0.96
C THR A 444 -6.47 -8.60 -0.08
N ALA A 445 -6.14 -7.40 0.43
CA ALA A 445 -7.10 -6.61 1.22
C ALA A 445 -8.22 -5.93 0.40
N LEU A 446 -7.99 -5.66 -0.89
CA LEU A 446 -8.98 -5.10 -1.81
C LEU A 446 -9.95 -6.16 -2.34
N PHE A 447 -9.46 -7.38 -2.59
CA PHE A 447 -10.27 -8.49 -3.11
C PHE A 447 -9.99 -9.81 -2.37
N PRO A 448 -10.20 -9.87 -1.03
CA PRO A 448 -9.74 -10.99 -0.19
C PRO A 448 -10.32 -12.34 -0.57
N ARG A 449 -11.53 -12.36 -1.14
CA ARG A 449 -12.20 -13.58 -1.62
C ARG A 449 -11.49 -14.25 -2.80
N PHE A 450 -10.71 -13.52 -3.60
CA PHE A 450 -10.15 -14.01 -4.88
C PHE A 450 -8.64 -13.82 -5.02
N ILE A 451 -8.04 -12.87 -4.30
CA ILE A 451 -6.61 -12.58 -4.36
C ILE A 451 -5.94 -13.09 -3.07
N ASN A 452 -4.79 -13.71 -3.24
CA ASN A 452 -3.80 -13.99 -2.19
C ASN A 452 -2.48 -13.31 -2.57
N ILE A 453 -1.49 -13.28 -1.68
CA ILE A 453 -0.25 -12.52 -1.89
C ILE A 453 0.46 -12.92 -3.21
N ARG A 454 0.43 -14.21 -3.58
CA ARG A 454 1.04 -14.69 -4.83
C ARG A 454 0.29 -14.20 -6.07
N ARG A 455 -1.04 -14.34 -6.10
CA ARG A 455 -1.90 -13.86 -7.20
C ARG A 455 -1.76 -12.34 -7.37
N GLY A 456 -1.75 -11.59 -6.28
CA GLY A 456 -1.54 -10.14 -6.31
C GLY A 456 -0.13 -9.76 -6.79
N GLY A 457 0.90 -10.53 -6.43
CA GLY A 457 2.26 -10.36 -6.97
C GLY A 457 2.33 -10.52 -8.51
N TYR A 458 1.59 -11.45 -9.09
CA TYR A 458 1.49 -11.59 -10.55
C TYR A 458 0.72 -10.45 -11.23
N ILE A 459 -0.35 -9.94 -10.60
CA ILE A 459 -1.08 -8.76 -11.07
C ILE A 459 -0.15 -7.54 -11.05
N CYS A 460 0.62 -7.36 -9.97
CA CYS A 460 1.64 -6.32 -9.84
C CYS A 460 2.68 -6.38 -10.97
N ALA A 461 3.19 -7.58 -11.28
CA ALA A 461 4.13 -7.77 -12.38
C ALA A 461 3.53 -7.45 -13.76
N LEU A 462 2.27 -7.85 -14.01
CA LEU A 462 1.57 -7.55 -15.26
C LEU A 462 1.33 -6.04 -15.43
N VAL A 463 0.85 -5.36 -14.38
CA VAL A 463 0.60 -3.91 -14.41
C VAL A 463 1.91 -3.14 -14.58
N GLY A 464 2.97 -3.53 -13.86
CA GLY A 464 4.31 -2.96 -14.00
C GLY A 464 4.95 -3.19 -15.39
N PHE A 465 4.59 -4.29 -16.07
CA PHE A 465 5.00 -4.53 -17.45
C PHE A 465 4.27 -3.63 -18.45
N CYS A 466 2.94 -3.54 -18.36
CA CYS A 466 2.10 -2.83 -19.33
C CYS A 466 2.20 -1.30 -19.26
N MET A 467 2.64 -0.72 -18.14
CA MET A 467 2.63 0.74 -17.94
C MET A 467 3.76 1.54 -18.61
N CYS A 468 4.64 0.89 -19.40
CA CYS A 468 5.74 1.55 -20.10
C CYS A 468 6.69 2.37 -19.18
N PRO A 469 7.33 1.72 -18.19
CA PRO A 469 8.07 2.39 -17.10
C PRO A 469 9.26 3.25 -17.55
N TRP A 470 9.80 3.05 -18.75
CA TRP A 470 10.89 3.85 -19.32
C TRP A 470 10.57 5.34 -19.43
N ASN A 471 9.30 5.70 -19.62
CA ASN A 471 8.87 7.09 -19.67
C ASN A 471 9.19 7.85 -18.37
N LEU A 472 9.11 7.17 -17.21
CA LEU A 472 9.41 7.74 -15.89
C LEU A 472 10.92 7.93 -15.65
N LEU A 473 11.76 7.13 -16.31
CA LEU A 473 13.22 7.14 -16.19
C LEU A 473 13.91 7.92 -17.31
N SER A 474 13.14 8.55 -18.20
CA SER A 474 13.62 9.33 -19.35
C SER A 474 14.54 10.51 -18.98
N SER A 475 14.44 11.05 -17.76
CA SER A 475 15.38 12.03 -17.22
C SER A 475 15.39 12.00 -15.68
N SER A 476 16.46 12.53 -15.08
CA SER A 476 16.58 12.70 -13.63
C SER A 476 15.49 13.63 -13.06
N ASN A 477 15.08 14.66 -13.83
CA ASN A 477 14.00 15.56 -13.46
C ASN A 477 12.65 14.84 -13.43
N ASN A 478 12.30 14.09 -14.49
CA ASN A 478 11.05 13.32 -14.54
C ASN A 478 10.96 12.32 -13.38
N PHE A 479 12.06 11.63 -13.11
CA PHE A 479 12.19 10.71 -11.99
C PHE A 479 11.98 11.41 -10.62
N THR A 480 12.60 12.57 -10.38
CA THR A 480 12.47 13.31 -9.11
C THR A 480 11.07 13.92 -8.93
N THR A 481 10.47 14.41 -10.01
CA THR A 481 9.09 14.94 -10.01
C THR A 481 8.08 13.84 -9.69
N TYR A 482 8.26 12.66 -10.28
CA TYR A 482 7.47 11.45 -9.99
C TYR A 482 7.52 11.06 -8.51
N LEU A 483 8.71 11.01 -7.90
CA LEU A 483 8.86 10.70 -6.47
C LEU A 483 8.11 11.72 -5.59
N SER A 484 8.27 13.00 -5.93
CA SER A 484 7.67 14.12 -5.20
C SER A 484 6.14 14.13 -5.30
N ALA A 485 5.59 13.79 -6.47
CA ALA A 485 4.15 13.72 -6.71
C ALA A 485 3.45 12.74 -5.76
N TYR A 486 4.03 11.56 -5.58
CA TYR A 486 3.41 10.49 -4.80
C TYR A 486 3.68 10.58 -3.30
N SER A 487 4.79 11.19 -2.92
CA SER A 487 5.05 11.63 -1.55
C SER A 487 3.89 12.45 -0.97
N VAL A 488 3.20 13.28 -1.77
CA VAL A 488 2.03 14.07 -1.32
C VAL A 488 0.88 13.19 -0.80
N PHE A 489 0.53 12.12 -1.52
CA PHE A 489 -0.57 11.23 -1.14
C PHE A 489 -0.18 10.34 0.05
N LEU A 490 1.01 9.73 -0.02
CA LEU A 490 1.47 8.76 0.98
C LEU A 490 1.82 9.40 2.32
N SER A 491 2.41 10.60 2.34
CA SER A 491 2.64 11.35 3.58
C SER A 491 1.34 11.75 4.28
N SER A 492 0.32 12.13 3.51
CA SER A 492 -1.00 12.46 4.02
C SER A 492 -1.67 11.24 4.68
N ILE A 493 -1.51 10.05 4.11
CA ILE A 493 -1.94 8.77 4.72
C ILE A 493 -1.13 8.49 5.99
N ALA A 494 0.20 8.55 5.91
CA ALA A 494 1.11 8.29 7.04
C ALA A 494 0.78 9.17 8.26
N GLY A 495 0.48 10.46 8.03
CA GLY A 495 0.08 11.39 9.08
C GLY A 495 -1.21 10.98 9.80
N VAL A 496 -2.22 10.54 9.05
CA VAL A 496 -3.46 10.02 9.66
C VAL A 496 -3.18 8.77 10.50
N LEU A 497 -2.46 7.78 9.97
CA LEU A 497 -2.21 6.51 10.67
C LEU A 497 -1.34 6.68 11.93
N ILE A 498 -0.25 7.45 11.82
CA ILE A 498 0.65 7.72 12.95
C ILE A 498 -0.05 8.58 14.01
N CYS A 499 -0.85 9.57 13.59
CA CYS A 499 -1.63 10.38 14.53
C CYS A 499 -2.67 9.55 15.29
N ASP A 500 -3.43 8.70 14.57
CA ASP A 500 -4.44 7.82 15.16
C ASP A 500 -3.83 6.89 16.21
N TYR A 501 -2.76 6.16 15.85
CA TYR A 501 -2.12 5.22 16.77
C TYR A 501 -1.48 5.91 17.97
N TYR A 502 -0.61 6.90 17.77
CA TYR A 502 0.22 7.45 18.84
C TYR A 502 -0.49 8.49 19.71
N PHE A 503 -1.29 9.38 19.10
CA PHE A 503 -1.82 10.56 19.78
C PHE A 503 -3.30 10.46 20.15
N VAL A 504 -4.11 9.80 19.32
CA VAL A 504 -5.56 9.67 19.55
C VAL A 504 -5.90 8.40 20.33
N ARG A 505 -5.43 7.23 19.88
CA ARG A 505 -5.69 5.93 20.53
C ARG A 505 -4.67 5.55 21.60
N LYS A 506 -3.45 6.10 21.52
CA LYS A 506 -2.32 5.83 22.42
C LYS A 506 -1.96 4.34 22.48
N GLY A 507 -1.82 3.73 21.31
CA GLY A 507 -1.55 2.30 21.13
C GLY A 507 -2.77 1.39 21.24
N TYR A 508 -3.94 1.88 21.67
CA TYR A 508 -5.12 1.04 21.88
C TYR A 508 -5.86 0.70 20.57
N LEU A 509 -5.66 -0.52 20.09
CA LEU A 509 -6.50 -1.14 19.07
C LEU A 509 -7.22 -2.37 19.67
N VAL A 510 -8.52 -2.49 19.38
CA VAL A 510 -9.28 -3.74 19.49
C VAL A 510 -9.10 -4.52 18.20
N LEU A 511 -8.49 -5.70 18.27
CA LEU A 511 -7.98 -6.40 17.08
C LEU A 511 -9.09 -7.08 16.29
N LYS A 512 -10.05 -7.73 16.97
CA LYS A 512 -11.18 -8.43 16.33
C LYS A 512 -12.04 -7.50 15.46
N ASP A 513 -12.35 -6.30 15.96
CA ASP A 513 -13.22 -5.37 15.25
C ASP A 513 -12.58 -4.79 13.97
N LEU A 514 -11.25 -4.87 13.79
CA LEU A 514 -10.59 -4.53 12.51
C LEU A 514 -10.91 -5.52 11.37
N TYR A 515 -11.58 -6.63 11.68
CA TYR A 515 -12.07 -7.63 10.71
C TYR A 515 -13.60 -7.77 10.74
N SER A 516 -14.30 -6.89 11.45
CA SER A 516 -15.74 -6.91 11.60
C SER A 516 -16.42 -5.82 10.76
N ALA A 517 -17.47 -6.20 10.04
CA ALA A 517 -18.32 -5.28 9.28
C ALA A 517 -19.53 -4.76 10.10
N ARG A 518 -19.61 -5.09 11.39
CA ARG A 518 -20.72 -4.72 12.29
C ARG A 518 -20.93 -3.21 12.31
N LYS A 519 -22.20 -2.78 12.19
CA LYS A 519 -22.59 -1.35 12.12
C LYS A 519 -22.31 -0.61 13.44
N ASP A 520 -22.38 -1.33 14.56
CA ASP A 520 -22.03 -0.94 15.94
C ASP A 520 -20.52 -0.97 16.25
N GLY A 521 -19.70 -1.54 15.36
CA GLY A 521 -18.26 -1.71 15.56
C GLY A 521 -17.49 -0.37 15.59
N PRO A 522 -16.43 -0.25 16.42
CA PRO A 522 -15.71 1.01 16.63
C PRO A 522 -15.05 1.60 15.37
N TYR A 523 -14.80 0.79 14.35
CA TYR A 523 -14.17 1.24 13.09
C TYR A 523 -15.16 1.37 11.92
N TYR A 524 -16.46 1.12 12.14
CA TYR A 524 -17.48 1.24 11.10
C TYR A 524 -17.76 2.70 10.73
N TYR A 525 -17.76 3.60 11.71
CA TYR A 525 -18.00 5.04 11.49
C TYR A 525 -19.29 5.32 10.69
N PHE A 526 -19.24 6.25 9.74
CA PHE A 526 -20.38 6.59 8.89
C PHE A 526 -20.37 5.69 7.65
N HIS A 527 -21.22 4.66 7.64
CA HIS A 527 -21.35 3.71 6.51
C HIS A 527 -20.05 3.00 6.10
N GLY A 528 -19.11 2.78 7.03
CA GLY A 528 -17.77 2.25 6.77
C GLY A 528 -16.66 3.29 6.61
N TRP A 529 -16.97 4.58 6.63
CA TRP A 529 -16.04 5.67 6.27
C TRP A 529 -15.79 6.65 7.42
N SER A 530 -14.50 6.87 7.72
CA SER A 530 -14.05 7.88 8.67
C SER A 530 -13.97 9.26 8.01
N TRP A 531 -15.03 10.06 8.14
CA TRP A 531 -15.02 11.45 7.64
C TRP A 531 -13.85 12.28 8.20
N ARG A 532 -13.37 11.97 9.42
CA ARG A 532 -12.19 12.60 10.03
C ARG A 532 -10.90 12.22 9.30
N GLY A 533 -10.73 10.94 8.99
CA GLY A 533 -9.59 10.42 8.21
C GLY A 533 -9.54 11.05 6.82
N TYR A 534 -10.67 11.13 6.14
CA TYR A 534 -10.77 11.75 4.82
C TYR A 534 -10.56 13.27 4.83
N ALA A 535 -11.17 14.00 5.78
CA ALA A 535 -10.94 15.44 5.90
C ALA A 535 -9.46 15.77 6.18
N ALA A 536 -8.80 14.99 7.04
CA ALA A 536 -7.38 15.10 7.32
C ALA A 536 -6.51 14.79 6.10
N TYR A 537 -6.77 13.68 5.42
CA TYR A 537 -6.06 13.26 4.22
C TYR A 537 -6.18 14.26 3.07
N ILE A 538 -7.39 14.75 2.78
CA ILE A 538 -7.64 15.77 1.76
C ILE A 538 -6.90 17.07 2.12
N SER A 539 -6.93 17.49 3.39
CA SER A 539 -6.20 18.69 3.84
C SER A 539 -4.68 18.58 3.60
N GLY A 540 -4.08 17.41 3.87
CA GLY A 540 -2.66 17.15 3.62
C GLY A 540 -2.27 17.15 2.13
N ILE A 541 -3.20 16.77 1.25
CA ILE A 541 -3.00 16.89 -0.21
C ILE A 541 -3.17 18.34 -0.66
N SER A 542 -4.22 19.03 -0.20
CA SER A 542 -4.59 20.37 -0.64
C SER A 542 -3.49 21.42 -0.40
N ILE A 543 -2.70 21.30 0.67
CA ILE A 543 -1.58 22.23 0.92
C ILE A 543 -0.44 22.11 -0.12
N ASN A 544 -0.31 20.96 -0.78
CA ASN A 544 0.74 20.66 -1.74
C ASN A 544 0.32 20.79 -3.20
N ILE A 545 -0.99 20.75 -3.48
CA ILE A 545 -1.51 20.58 -4.85
C ILE A 545 -1.11 21.73 -5.80
N VAL A 546 -1.01 22.97 -5.29
CA VAL A 546 -0.63 24.14 -6.10
C VAL A 546 0.83 24.07 -6.55
N GLY A 547 1.76 23.68 -5.67
CA GLY A 547 3.16 23.48 -6.04
C GLY A 547 3.41 22.19 -6.85
N PHE A 548 2.53 21.19 -6.72
CA PHE A 548 2.54 20.03 -7.62
C PHE A 548 2.12 20.43 -9.05
N VAL A 549 1.12 21.29 -9.21
CA VAL A 549 0.68 21.81 -10.52
C VAL A 549 1.77 22.65 -11.20
N ASP A 550 2.56 23.41 -10.44
CA ASP A 550 3.78 24.06 -10.93
C ASP A 550 4.81 23.04 -11.46
N ALA A 551 5.11 22.01 -10.66
CA ALA A 551 6.13 21.00 -10.98
C ALA A 551 5.82 20.12 -12.21
N ILE A 552 4.55 19.99 -12.61
CA ILE A 552 4.14 19.30 -13.85
C ILE A 552 4.15 20.20 -15.10
N GLY A 553 4.58 21.47 -14.98
CA GLY A 553 4.88 22.34 -16.12
C GLY A 553 3.68 23.12 -16.68
N THR A 554 2.75 23.57 -15.84
CA THR A 554 1.69 24.49 -16.32
C THR A 554 2.26 25.88 -16.62
N ASN A 555 1.92 26.44 -17.79
CA ASN A 555 2.39 27.75 -18.27
C ASN A 555 1.67 28.95 -17.58
N GLY A 556 1.58 28.96 -16.25
CA GLY A 556 0.94 30.02 -15.47
C GLY A 556 1.77 30.47 -14.27
N PRO A 557 1.69 31.75 -13.85
CA PRO A 557 2.43 32.24 -12.69
C PRO A 557 1.87 31.65 -11.39
N MET A 558 2.62 30.72 -10.78
CA MET A 558 2.21 30.09 -9.51
C MET A 558 2.72 30.88 -8.28
N PRO A 559 1.96 30.92 -7.17
CA PRO A 559 2.43 31.57 -5.94
C PRO A 559 3.70 30.90 -5.40
N MET A 560 4.82 31.62 -5.37
CA MET A 560 6.12 31.08 -4.92
C MET A 560 6.09 30.43 -3.53
N GLY A 561 5.22 30.90 -2.63
CA GLY A 561 5.00 30.25 -1.32
C GLY A 561 4.49 28.80 -1.44
N ALA A 562 3.61 28.51 -2.39
CA ALA A 562 3.12 27.16 -2.63
C ALA A 562 4.20 26.26 -3.27
N VAL A 563 5.02 26.81 -4.17
CA VAL A 563 6.19 26.12 -4.72
C VAL A 563 7.18 25.76 -3.61
N TYR A 564 7.43 26.67 -2.66
CA TYR A 564 8.28 26.40 -1.49
C TYR A 564 7.67 25.37 -0.52
N LEU A 565 6.35 25.38 -0.29
CA LEU A 565 5.68 24.35 0.51
C LEU A 565 5.79 22.96 -0.14
N TYR A 566 5.64 22.86 -1.46
CA TYR A 566 5.77 21.59 -2.19
C TYR A 566 7.21 21.04 -2.17
N ARG A 567 8.24 21.88 -2.02
CA ARG A 567 9.62 21.43 -1.75
C ARG A 567 9.78 20.74 -0.38
N PHE A 568 8.78 20.83 0.50
CA PHE A 568 8.68 20.09 1.76
C PHE A 568 7.53 19.06 1.74
N ASN A 569 7.07 18.62 0.55
CA ASN A 569 5.81 17.88 0.35
C ASN A 569 5.48 16.79 1.38
N PHE A 570 6.46 15.97 1.77
CA PHE A 570 6.27 14.91 2.75
C PHE A 570 5.89 15.47 4.13
N PHE A 571 6.63 16.48 4.62
CA PHE A 571 6.36 17.08 5.92
C PHE A 571 5.10 17.92 5.94
N THR A 572 4.84 18.71 4.89
CA THR A 572 3.61 19.51 4.79
C THR A 572 2.38 18.63 4.74
N GLY A 573 2.40 17.54 3.97
CA GLY A 573 1.32 16.56 3.91
C GLY A 573 1.12 15.84 5.25
N PHE A 574 2.19 15.31 5.82
CA PHE A 574 2.17 14.61 7.11
C PHE A 574 1.69 15.50 8.27
N ILE A 575 2.23 16.71 8.42
CA ILE A 575 1.92 17.61 9.54
C ILE A 575 0.48 18.13 9.44
N VAL A 576 0.03 18.52 8.25
CA VAL A 576 -1.34 19.01 8.05
C VAL A 576 -2.36 17.90 8.27
N SER A 577 -2.14 16.69 7.72
CA SER A 577 -3.09 15.60 7.94
C SER A 577 -3.10 15.13 9.39
N SER A 578 -1.93 15.01 10.04
CA SER A 578 -1.84 14.69 11.48
C SER A 578 -2.56 15.73 12.34
N GLY A 579 -2.32 17.03 12.09
CA GLY A 579 -2.91 18.13 12.85
C GLY A 579 -4.43 18.17 12.71
N VAL A 580 -4.95 18.07 11.48
CA VAL A 580 -6.40 18.04 11.23
C VAL A 580 -7.04 16.78 11.84
N TYR A 581 -6.42 15.61 11.71
CA TYR A 581 -6.94 14.38 12.31
C TYR A 581 -7.02 14.47 13.84
N TYR A 582 -5.96 15.00 14.47
CA TYR A 582 -5.92 15.23 15.91
C TYR A 582 -7.04 16.17 16.36
N LEU A 583 -7.18 17.35 15.72
CA LEU A 583 -8.18 18.35 16.08
C LEU A 583 -9.61 17.81 15.92
N LEU A 584 -9.92 17.16 14.80
CA LEU A 584 -11.25 16.57 14.57
C LEU A 584 -11.57 15.44 15.55
N SER A 585 -10.56 14.65 15.94
CA SER A 585 -10.70 13.57 16.93
C SER A 585 -10.79 14.09 18.37
N ARG A 586 -10.27 15.30 18.65
CA ARG A 586 -10.48 16.00 19.93
C ARG A 586 -11.87 16.63 20.03
N VAL A 587 -12.38 17.24 18.96
CA VAL A 587 -13.70 17.88 18.92
C VAL A 587 -14.83 16.85 18.98
N LYS A 588 -14.68 15.72 18.27
CA LYS A 588 -15.55 14.56 18.42
C LYS A 588 -14.69 13.32 18.66
N PRO A 589 -14.59 12.81 19.91
CA PRO A 589 -13.86 11.58 20.23
C PRO A 589 -14.19 10.40 19.31
N LEU A 590 -13.23 9.50 19.14
CA LEU A 590 -13.39 8.22 18.47
C LEU A 590 -13.74 7.13 19.50
N PRO A 591 -14.51 6.09 19.13
CA PRO A 591 -14.61 4.88 19.93
C PRO A 591 -13.28 4.09 19.88
N ALA A 592 -13.10 3.17 20.84
CA ALA A 592 -11.87 2.39 21.01
C ALA A 592 -10.60 3.26 21.12
N THR A 593 -10.60 4.24 22.04
CA THR A 593 -9.43 5.05 22.41
C THR A 593 -9.09 4.86 23.88
N SER A 594 -7.81 4.92 24.25
CA SER A 594 -7.38 4.89 25.66
C SER A 594 -6.98 6.26 26.20
N GLY A 595 -7.31 6.53 27.47
CA GLY A 595 -6.85 7.72 28.19
C GLY A 595 -5.33 7.72 28.47
N VAL A 596 -4.72 6.53 28.55
CA VAL A 596 -3.28 6.29 28.80
C VAL A 596 -2.68 5.44 27.67
N TRP A 597 -1.35 5.31 27.60
CA TRP A 597 -0.73 4.38 26.65
C TRP A 597 -1.12 2.93 27.00
N LEU A 598 -1.74 2.22 26.06
CA LEU A 598 -2.21 0.84 26.27
C LEU A 598 -2.21 0.06 24.95
N GLU A 599 -1.16 -0.74 24.73
CA GLU A 599 -1.09 -1.72 23.64
C GLU A 599 -1.55 -3.10 24.15
N LYS A 600 -2.21 -3.88 23.28
CA LYS A 600 -2.71 -5.23 23.60
C LYS A 600 -2.14 -6.31 22.64
N PRO A 601 -0.86 -6.69 22.79
CA PRO A 601 -0.26 -7.72 21.93
C PRO A 601 -0.98 -9.09 22.06
N ASP A 602 -1.39 -9.46 23.27
CA ASP A 602 -2.01 -10.75 23.58
C ASP A 602 -3.32 -11.04 22.81
N GLU A 603 -3.97 -10.03 22.21
CA GLU A 603 -5.15 -10.26 21.35
C GLU A 603 -4.78 -11.00 20.05
N ALA A 604 -3.53 -10.88 19.58
CA ALA A 604 -3.01 -11.59 18.41
C ALA A 604 -2.51 -13.01 18.71
N ASP A 605 -2.36 -13.38 19.99
CA ASP A 605 -1.79 -14.67 20.43
C ASP A 605 -2.85 -15.71 20.73
N ARG A 606 -4.11 -15.28 20.85
CA ARG A 606 -5.28 -16.15 20.99
C ARG A 606 -5.63 -16.75 19.64
N GLN A 607 -6.29 -17.90 19.63
CA GLN A 607 -6.81 -18.53 18.40
C GLN A 607 -7.77 -17.57 17.68
N PHE A 608 -7.27 -16.89 16.64
CA PHE A 608 -7.92 -15.73 16.04
C PHE A 608 -8.99 -16.15 15.02
N SER A 609 -10.14 -16.57 15.54
CA SER A 609 -11.38 -16.66 14.76
C SER A 609 -12.07 -15.31 14.69
N VAL A 610 -12.58 -14.98 13.51
CA VAL A 610 -13.44 -13.81 13.26
C VAL A 610 -14.90 -14.19 13.02
N VAL A 611 -15.24 -15.49 13.04
CA VAL A 611 -16.63 -15.97 12.90
C VAL A 611 -17.48 -15.42 14.05
N TYR A 612 -18.61 -14.78 13.74
CA TYR A 612 -19.57 -14.36 14.77
C TYR A 612 -20.20 -15.59 15.41
N THR A 613 -20.12 -15.67 16.73
CA THR A 613 -20.73 -16.77 17.50
C THR A 613 -22.19 -16.45 17.78
N ASP A 614 -23.05 -17.48 17.90
CA ASP A 614 -24.50 -17.27 18.12
C ASP A 614 -24.78 -16.54 19.45
N ALA A 615 -23.82 -16.53 20.38
CA ALA A 615 -23.86 -15.74 21.61
C ALA A 615 -23.65 -14.22 21.42
N GLU A 616 -23.27 -13.77 20.21
CA GLU A 616 -23.05 -12.36 19.86
C GLU A 616 -24.24 -11.73 19.10
N GLY A 617 -25.34 -12.48 18.91
CA GLY A 617 -26.66 -11.93 18.55
C GLY A 617 -26.80 -11.27 17.18
N TYR A 618 -26.06 -11.71 16.16
CA TYR A 618 -26.03 -11.06 14.83
C TYR A 618 -26.50 -11.99 13.70
N ASP A 619 -27.72 -11.77 13.21
CA ASP A 619 -28.33 -12.52 12.10
C ASP A 619 -27.97 -11.91 10.71
N GLU A 620 -26.75 -12.15 10.23
CA GLU A 620 -26.40 -11.98 8.81
C GLU A 620 -26.42 -13.35 8.08
N GLU A 621 -26.83 -13.38 6.80
CA GLU A 621 -26.74 -14.59 5.97
C GLU A 621 -25.29 -15.11 5.90
N ARG A 622 -25.03 -16.20 6.62
CA ARG A 622 -23.77 -16.97 6.53
C ARG A 622 -23.58 -17.46 5.09
N SER A 623 -22.36 -17.33 4.57
CA SER A 623 -22.05 -17.78 3.21
C SER A 623 -22.15 -19.31 3.14
N GLY A 624 -23.25 -19.81 2.56
CA GLY A 624 -23.50 -21.23 2.34
C GLY A 624 -22.52 -21.86 1.35
N GLY A 625 -21.31 -22.16 1.82
CA GLY A 625 -20.44 -23.18 1.26
C GLY A 625 -21.03 -24.56 1.55
N THR A 626 -20.78 -25.54 0.68
CA THR A 626 -21.38 -26.87 0.78
C THR A 626 -20.96 -27.62 2.04
N ASP A 627 -21.88 -27.70 3.00
CA ASP A 627 -21.91 -28.78 3.99
C ASP A 627 -22.19 -30.10 3.26
N VAL A 628 -21.13 -30.76 2.78
CA VAL A 628 -21.20 -32.18 2.46
C VAL A 628 -21.13 -32.94 3.77
N VAL A 629 -22.25 -32.95 4.50
CA VAL A 629 -22.49 -33.93 5.54
C VAL A 629 -22.52 -35.29 4.85
N TYR A 630 -21.40 -36.01 4.91
CA TYR A 630 -21.41 -37.44 4.68
C TYR A 630 -22.22 -38.07 5.80
N GLY A 631 -23.50 -38.31 5.52
CA GLY A 631 -24.34 -39.21 6.31
C GLY A 631 -23.63 -40.54 6.42
N LYS A 632 -23.11 -40.83 7.61
CA LYS A 632 -22.35 -42.03 7.89
C LYS A 632 -23.31 -43.05 8.47
N ASP A 633 -24.00 -43.77 7.58
CA ASP A 633 -24.86 -44.89 7.96
C ASP A 633 -24.07 -45.93 8.78
N ASP A 634 -24.76 -46.53 9.74
CA ASP A 634 -24.18 -47.36 10.80
C ASP A 634 -23.57 -48.69 10.26
N GLY A 635 -22.40 -49.08 10.80
CA GLY A 635 -21.69 -50.24 10.25
C GLY A 635 -20.42 -50.75 10.96
N ALA A 636 -20.39 -50.79 12.30
CA ALA A 636 -19.37 -51.50 13.11
C ALA A 636 -17.91 -50.93 13.07
N PRO A 637 -16.99 -51.41 13.95
CA PRO A 637 -16.90 -50.89 15.31
C PRO A 637 -15.59 -50.13 15.58
N GLU A 638 -15.59 -49.35 16.67
CA GLU A 638 -14.46 -48.50 17.10
C GLU A 638 -13.14 -49.25 17.30
N LYS A 639 -12.05 -48.60 16.88
CA LYS A 639 -10.74 -48.74 17.54
C LYS A 639 -10.34 -47.40 18.11
N SER A 640 -10.43 -47.29 19.42
CA SER A 640 -10.04 -46.13 20.20
C SER A 640 -8.51 -45.94 20.17
N ALA A 641 -8.07 -44.74 19.78
CA ALA A 641 -6.70 -44.28 19.94
C ALA A 641 -6.71 -43.07 20.88
N VAL A 642 -6.52 -43.34 22.17
CA VAL A 642 -6.50 -42.33 23.23
C VAL A 642 -5.19 -41.54 23.14
N TYR A 643 -5.26 -40.25 22.81
CA TYR A 643 -4.15 -39.32 23.01
C TYR A 643 -4.29 -38.67 24.38
N VAL A 644 -3.45 -39.13 25.32
CA VAL A 644 -3.43 -38.66 26.71
C VAL A 644 -2.77 -37.28 26.79
N ASN A 645 -3.53 -36.29 27.27
CA ASN A 645 -2.97 -35.02 27.77
C ASN A 645 -2.06 -35.33 28.96
N LYS A 646 -0.84 -34.76 28.98
CA LYS A 646 0.00 -34.77 30.19
C LYS A 646 0.52 -33.37 30.48
N ALA A 647 -0.20 -32.66 31.33
CA ALA A 647 0.28 -31.50 32.04
C ALA A 647 0.85 -31.94 33.42
N ASP A 648 1.91 -31.25 33.83
CA ASP A 648 2.43 -31.01 35.19
C ASP A 648 2.77 -32.18 36.14
N GLY A 649 3.84 -31.97 36.93
CA GLY A 649 4.26 -32.86 38.02
C GLY A 649 5.77 -32.86 38.31
N ASP A 650 6.21 -31.93 39.15
CA ASP A 650 7.40 -31.94 40.04
C ASP A 650 8.73 -32.60 39.58
N ARG A 651 9.76 -31.75 39.35
CA ARG A 651 11.00 -31.71 40.15
C ARG A 651 11.91 -30.52 39.82
#